data_AF-A0A9J6DHT5-F1
#
_entry.id   AF-A0A9J6DHT5-F1
#
_cell.length_a   1.000
_cell.length_b   1.000
_cell.length_c   1.000
_cell.angle_alpha   90.00
_cell.angle_beta   90.00
_cell.angle_gamma   90.00
#
_symmetry.space_group_name_H-M   'P 1'
#
loop_
_entity.id
_entity.type
_entity.pdbx_description
1 polymer ?
#
loop_
_entity_poly.entity_id
_entity_poly.type
_entity_poly.pdbx_seq_one_letter_code
_entity_poly.pdbx_strand_id
1 'polypeptide(L)'
;MVETMKPGSVIVDLAAESGGNVETTKPGELYVHKGVIHIGYTDLPSRSKDHFYIDLNDEVVRGSIILQEGKLLWPPPPPKVSAAPPPPPKPAVTGAKPSGIAQKEAQVPDYFKETLKKSLVYTAGLGTVVGLGVVSPNPAFTTMTTIFGLSGIVGYHTVWGVTPALHSPLMSVTNAVSGITAVGGLLLMGGGVMPGTLPQSLAAGAAFVSTINIFGGFLVTQRMLDMFRRPTDPKEHNYLYAIPALAFLGAYSTAVSQGCTDLEQMMYLGSSLCCVGALAGLSSQKTSRLGNALGMVGVSGGIAATLGAMDLTPELATQVAACMGAGAGIGLLVAKKIEITDLPQLVAAFHSLVGLAAVLTCFATYMVDYPTFATDEAANVIKTALFLGTYIGGVTFSGSLVAYGKLQGLLNSAPLLLPGRHVLNSGLLAANVAAMAYYFMDDSLTAGLGCLGTTAALSTLMGFTLTSAIGGADMPVVITVLNSYSGWALCAEGFMLNNNLMTIVGALIGSSGAILSYIMCKAMNRSLPNVILGGYGTSSTGGGKPMAITGTHTECNVDEAVSMIREAKNIIITPGYGLCVAKAQYPLAEMVKTLQAAGKNVRFGIHPVAGRMPGQLNVLLAEAGVPYDIVLEMDEINEDFPKTDLVLVIGANDTVNSAAEEDPNSIIAGMPVLRVWNSKKVIVMKRSLGVGYAAVDNPIFYKENTNMLLGDAKKTCDALLQKVQTTYQS
;
A
#
# COMPACT_ATOMS: atom_id res chain seq x y z
N MET A 1 -71.92 27.04 -8.25
CA MET A 1 -71.10 25.82 -8.46
C MET A 1 -71.07 24.93 -7.21
N VAL A 2 -70.83 25.49 -6.02
CA VAL A 2 -70.87 24.73 -4.76
C VAL A 2 -72.24 24.08 -4.52
N GLU A 3 -73.32 24.80 -4.80
CA GLU A 3 -74.69 24.32 -4.55
C GLU A 3 -75.15 23.17 -5.46
N THR A 4 -74.38 22.83 -6.50
CA THR A 4 -74.66 21.68 -7.37
C THR A 4 -73.96 20.40 -6.90
N MET A 5 -73.19 20.45 -5.81
CA MET A 5 -72.53 19.29 -5.24
C MET A 5 -73.51 18.40 -4.47
N LYS A 6 -73.20 17.11 -4.35
CA LYS A 6 -74.06 16.16 -3.63
C LYS A 6 -74.13 16.53 -2.13
N PRO A 7 -75.31 16.44 -1.48
CA PRO A 7 -75.40 16.58 -0.03
C PRO A 7 -74.44 15.61 0.68
N GLY A 8 -73.70 16.12 1.67
CA GLY A 8 -72.61 15.44 2.38
C GLY A 8 -71.20 15.69 1.81
N SER A 9 -71.07 16.41 0.69
CA SER A 9 -69.76 16.76 0.15
C SER A 9 -69.01 17.71 1.09
N VAL A 10 -67.67 17.63 1.10
CA VAL A 10 -66.80 18.49 1.92
C VAL A 10 -65.93 19.35 1.00
N ILE A 11 -65.85 20.64 1.31
CA ILE A 11 -64.96 21.61 0.66
C ILE A 11 -64.01 22.13 1.74
N VAL A 12 -62.71 22.05 1.45
CA VAL A 12 -61.66 22.65 2.29
C VAL A 12 -61.06 23.82 1.52
N ASP A 13 -61.17 25.02 2.07
CA ASP A 13 -60.64 26.24 1.46
C ASP A 13 -59.41 26.71 2.22
N LEU A 14 -58.24 26.27 1.75
CA LEU A 14 -56.95 26.61 2.36
C LEU A 14 -56.54 28.08 2.19
N ALA A 15 -57.26 28.85 1.35
CA ALA A 15 -57.01 30.26 1.12
C ALA A 15 -57.96 31.17 1.92
N ALA A 16 -58.72 30.61 2.87
CA ALA A 16 -59.73 31.33 3.65
C ALA A 16 -59.18 32.58 4.36
N GLU A 17 -57.91 32.59 4.75
CA GLU A 17 -57.27 33.73 5.43
C GLU A 17 -57.14 34.98 4.53
N SER A 18 -56.93 34.77 3.24
CA SER A 18 -56.71 35.82 2.23
C SER A 18 -57.92 36.06 1.32
N GLY A 19 -59.13 35.75 1.81
CA GLY A 19 -60.40 36.01 1.12
C GLY A 19 -61.13 34.76 0.59
N GLY A 20 -60.48 33.60 0.54
CA GLY A 20 -61.06 32.32 0.11
C GLY A 20 -61.20 32.18 -1.41
N ASN A 21 -61.06 30.94 -1.90
CA ASN A 21 -61.31 30.60 -3.32
C ASN A 21 -62.78 30.26 -3.59
N VAL A 22 -63.58 30.11 -2.54
CA VAL A 22 -64.98 29.74 -2.63
C VAL A 22 -65.83 30.84 -2.02
N GLU A 23 -66.78 31.38 -2.79
CA GLU A 23 -67.64 32.52 -2.38
C GLU A 23 -68.40 32.27 -1.07
N THR A 24 -68.69 31.00 -0.76
CA THR A 24 -69.36 30.60 0.47
C THR A 24 -68.39 30.14 1.56
N THR A 25 -67.08 30.39 1.45
CA THR A 25 -66.15 30.15 2.57
C THR A 25 -66.33 31.22 3.64
N LYS A 26 -66.46 30.79 4.88
CA LYS A 26 -66.37 31.66 6.05
C LYS A 26 -65.02 31.44 6.73
N PRO A 27 -64.12 32.43 6.71
CA PRO A 27 -62.81 32.29 7.32
C PRO A 27 -62.91 31.97 8.82
N GLY A 28 -62.18 30.95 9.26
CA GLY A 28 -62.13 30.47 10.65
C GLY A 28 -63.24 29.50 11.04
N GLU A 29 -64.24 29.28 10.19
CA GLU A 29 -65.42 28.47 10.53
C GLU A 29 -65.46 27.13 9.78
N LEU A 30 -66.03 26.13 10.46
CA LEU A 30 -66.58 24.93 9.82
C LEU A 30 -68.09 25.02 9.88
N TYR A 31 -68.73 25.05 8.71
CA TYR A 31 -70.19 25.17 8.66
C TYR A 31 -70.76 24.49 7.42
N VAL A 32 -72.08 24.22 7.45
CA VAL A 32 -72.75 23.54 6.35
C VAL A 32 -73.56 24.54 5.54
N HIS A 33 -73.25 24.68 4.25
CA HIS A 33 -74.01 25.48 3.30
C HIS A 33 -74.77 24.56 2.33
N LYS A 34 -76.10 24.54 2.43
CA LYS A 34 -77.01 23.74 1.58
C LYS A 34 -76.56 22.27 1.37
N GLY A 35 -76.14 21.62 2.46
CA GLY A 35 -75.75 20.22 2.46
C GLY A 35 -74.27 19.95 2.14
N VAL A 36 -73.47 20.96 1.82
CA VAL A 36 -72.02 20.85 1.63
C VAL A 36 -71.31 21.40 2.87
N ILE A 37 -70.37 20.64 3.43
CA ILE A 37 -69.58 21.02 4.61
C ILE A 37 -68.40 21.87 4.13
N HIS A 38 -68.31 23.11 4.59
CA HIS A 38 -67.20 24.01 4.35
C HIS A 38 -66.25 23.99 5.53
N ILE A 39 -64.96 23.80 5.25
CA ILE A 39 -63.87 23.90 6.20
C ILE A 39 -63.00 25.08 5.76
N GLY A 40 -63.22 26.24 6.38
CA GLY A 40 -62.52 27.49 6.09
C GLY A 40 -61.53 27.89 7.19
N TYR A 41 -60.95 26.94 7.92
CA TYR A 41 -60.03 27.24 9.02
C TYR A 41 -58.81 28.02 8.52
N THR A 42 -58.54 29.14 9.19
CA THR A 42 -57.39 30.01 8.92
C THR A 42 -56.16 29.62 9.76
N ASP A 43 -56.33 28.69 10.70
CA ASP A 43 -55.37 28.30 11.73
C ASP A 43 -54.96 26.81 11.61
N LEU A 44 -55.07 26.24 10.41
CA LEU A 44 -54.84 24.80 10.16
C LEU A 44 -53.44 24.30 10.61
N PRO A 45 -52.32 25.05 10.43
CA PRO A 45 -50.99 24.61 10.85
C PRO A 45 -50.77 24.63 12.37
N SER A 46 -51.45 25.52 13.09
CA SER A 46 -51.31 25.73 14.54
C SER A 46 -51.92 24.63 15.41
N ARG A 47 -52.52 23.61 14.81
CA ARG A 47 -53.21 22.52 15.51
C ARG A 47 -52.31 21.32 15.83
N SER A 48 -50.99 21.50 15.89
CA SER A 48 -49.99 20.46 16.16
C SER A 48 -48.86 20.91 17.09
N LYS A 49 -48.88 20.34 18.31
CA LYS A 49 -47.82 20.11 19.31
C LYS A 49 -47.19 21.30 20.06
N ASP A 50 -46.97 21.01 21.35
CA ASP A 50 -46.75 21.93 22.45
C ASP A 50 -45.29 22.40 22.60
N HIS A 51 -45.17 23.73 22.71
CA HIS A 51 -44.03 24.57 23.15
C HIS A 51 -43.31 25.34 22.03
N PHE A 52 -43.41 26.67 22.14
CA PHE A 52 -42.92 27.68 21.21
C PHE A 52 -42.08 28.71 21.97
N TYR A 53 -40.86 28.97 21.50
CA TYR A 53 -39.93 29.94 22.06
C TYR A 53 -39.42 30.84 20.93
N ILE A 54 -39.49 32.17 21.13
CA ILE A 54 -39.05 33.18 20.16
C ILE A 54 -37.75 33.81 20.68
N ASP A 55 -36.67 33.73 19.90
CA ASP A 55 -35.45 34.49 20.11
C ASP A 55 -35.36 35.66 19.11
N LEU A 56 -35.60 36.88 19.59
CA LEU A 56 -35.53 38.10 18.78
C LEU A 56 -34.10 38.54 18.45
N ASN A 57 -33.08 37.83 18.93
CA ASN A 57 -31.69 38.08 18.56
C ASN A 57 -31.30 37.36 17.27
N ASP A 58 -32.06 36.33 16.86
CA ASP A 58 -31.89 35.67 15.57
C ASP A 58 -32.41 36.57 14.44
N GLU A 59 -31.62 36.74 13.37
CA GLU A 59 -31.95 37.66 12.28
C GLU A 59 -33.17 37.21 11.47
N VAL A 60 -33.35 35.90 11.31
CA VAL A 60 -34.49 35.32 10.59
C VAL A 60 -35.75 35.48 11.43
N VAL A 61 -35.69 35.19 12.73
CA VAL A 61 -36.81 35.37 13.66
C VAL A 61 -37.18 36.84 13.81
N ARG A 62 -36.21 37.73 14.00
CA ARG A 62 -36.44 39.18 14.13
C ARG A 62 -36.95 39.83 12.85
N GLY A 63 -36.46 39.37 11.70
CA GLY A 63 -36.94 39.80 10.38
C GLY A 63 -38.36 39.31 10.08
N SER A 64 -38.73 38.13 10.61
CA SER A 64 -40.06 37.53 10.43
C SER A 64 -41.12 38.10 11.38
N ILE A 65 -40.73 38.63 12.55
CA ILE A 65 -41.67 39.19 13.54
C ILE A 65 -41.85 40.70 13.33
N ILE A 66 -43.03 41.05 12.81
CA ILE A 66 -43.44 42.44 12.50
C ILE A 66 -44.11 43.11 13.72
N LEU A 67 -44.77 42.33 14.57
CA LEU A 67 -45.51 42.79 15.74
C LEU A 67 -45.31 41.76 16.87
N GLN A 68 -44.93 42.22 18.07
CA GLN A 68 -44.83 41.36 19.25
C GLN A 68 -45.44 42.06 20.46
N GLU A 69 -46.37 41.38 21.14
CA GLU A 69 -47.08 41.91 22.32
C GLU A 69 -47.67 43.31 22.09
N GLY A 70 -48.17 43.57 20.87
CA GLY A 70 -48.77 44.85 20.50
C GLY A 70 -47.79 45.98 20.19
N LYS A 71 -46.47 45.77 20.31
CA LYS A 71 -45.45 46.72 19.83
C LYS A 71 -45.07 46.42 18.39
N LEU A 72 -45.17 47.44 17.53
CA LEU A 72 -44.70 47.38 16.16
C LEU A 72 -43.17 47.31 16.15
N LEU A 73 -42.65 46.20 15.64
CA LEU A 73 -41.21 45.94 15.47
C LEU A 73 -40.77 46.18 14.02
N TRP A 74 -41.66 46.67 13.18
CA TRP A 74 -41.37 47.12 11.83
C TRP A 74 -40.93 48.59 11.80
N PRO A 75 -39.90 48.95 10.98
CA PRO A 75 -39.08 48.07 10.14
C PRO A 75 -38.07 47.24 10.93
N PRO A 76 -37.69 46.03 10.46
CA PRO A 76 -36.64 45.27 11.10
C PRO A 76 -35.35 46.10 11.11
N PRO A 77 -34.51 45.96 12.16
CA PRO A 77 -33.21 46.58 12.17
C PRO A 77 -32.45 46.14 10.92
N PRO A 78 -31.68 47.02 10.27
CA PRO A 78 -30.78 46.57 9.21
C PRO A 78 -29.92 45.43 9.78
N PRO A 79 -29.71 44.33 9.02
CA PRO A 79 -28.88 43.21 9.47
C PRO A 79 -27.59 43.78 10.03
N LYS A 80 -27.13 43.26 11.18
CA LYS A 80 -25.83 43.68 11.67
C LYS A 80 -24.85 43.15 10.65
N VAL A 81 -24.38 44.02 9.77
CA VAL A 81 -23.30 43.72 8.84
C VAL A 81 -22.09 43.49 9.72
N SER A 82 -21.92 42.25 10.20
CA SER A 82 -20.61 41.72 10.50
C SER A 82 -19.82 42.01 9.24
N ALA A 83 -18.86 42.93 9.35
CA ALA A 83 -17.88 43.16 8.31
C ALA A 83 -16.98 41.92 8.21
N ALA A 84 -17.55 40.79 7.83
CA ALA A 84 -16.84 39.84 7.02
C ALA A 84 -16.62 40.56 5.68
N PRO A 85 -15.38 40.64 5.17
CA PRO A 85 -15.14 41.15 3.84
C PRO A 85 -16.08 40.44 2.86
N PRO A 86 -16.63 41.12 1.85
CA PRO A 86 -17.46 40.43 0.86
C PRO A 86 -16.66 39.24 0.34
N PRO A 87 -17.24 38.03 0.29
CA PRO A 87 -16.59 36.93 -0.40
C PRO A 87 -16.28 37.43 -1.81
N PRO A 88 -15.05 37.24 -2.31
CA PRO A 88 -14.69 37.71 -3.64
C PRO A 88 -15.75 37.24 -4.65
N PRO A 89 -16.13 38.10 -5.61
CA PRO A 89 -17.23 37.82 -6.52
C PRO A 89 -17.07 36.42 -7.12
N LYS A 90 -18.06 35.55 -6.89
CA LYS A 90 -18.15 34.28 -7.61
C LYS A 90 -18.17 34.62 -9.10
N PRO A 91 -17.24 34.10 -9.93
CA PRO A 91 -17.27 34.30 -11.36
C PRO A 91 -18.64 33.94 -11.90
N ALA A 92 -19.20 34.80 -12.76
CA ALA A 92 -20.46 34.54 -13.42
C ALA A 92 -20.44 33.14 -14.06
N VAL A 93 -21.45 32.34 -13.73
CA VAL A 93 -21.60 30.98 -14.25
C VAL A 93 -22.03 31.07 -15.72
N THR A 94 -21.04 31.19 -16.60
CA THR A 94 -21.14 30.71 -17.96
C THR A 94 -20.35 29.40 -18.04
N GLY A 95 -21.04 28.29 -17.81
CA GLY A 95 -20.65 26.96 -18.29
C GLY A 95 -19.39 26.29 -17.72
N ALA A 96 -19.00 26.52 -16.46
CA ALA A 96 -17.81 25.89 -15.88
C ALA A 96 -18.12 24.68 -14.96
N LYS A 97 -17.30 23.63 -15.13
CA LYS A 97 -17.24 22.35 -14.41
C LYS A 97 -17.15 22.49 -12.87
N PRO A 98 -17.49 21.43 -12.09
CA PRO A 98 -17.44 21.46 -10.64
C PRO A 98 -16.04 21.79 -10.13
N SER A 99 -15.98 22.68 -9.14
CA SER A 99 -14.77 23.10 -8.42
C SER A 99 -14.16 21.93 -7.64
N GLY A 100 -13.18 21.26 -8.23
CA GLY A 100 -12.07 20.63 -7.52
C GLY A 100 -10.82 21.48 -7.75
N ILE A 101 -9.77 21.25 -6.95
CA ILE A 101 -8.38 21.73 -7.12
C ILE A 101 -8.19 22.39 -8.48
N ALA A 102 -7.89 23.70 -8.51
CA ALA A 102 -7.61 24.44 -9.74
C ALA A 102 -6.81 23.53 -10.68
N GLN A 103 -7.48 22.98 -11.70
CA GLN A 103 -6.78 22.46 -12.85
C GLN A 103 -6.03 23.69 -13.31
N LYS A 104 -4.72 23.75 -13.04
CA LYS A 104 -3.85 24.66 -13.79
C LYS A 104 -4.30 24.44 -15.22
N GLU A 105 -4.90 25.45 -15.83
CA GLU A 105 -5.19 25.44 -17.27
C GLU A 105 -3.98 24.81 -17.89
N ALA A 106 -4.16 23.65 -18.55
CA ALA A 106 -3.06 22.86 -19.03
C ALA A 106 -2.25 23.78 -19.94
N GLN A 107 -1.18 24.39 -19.38
CA GLN A 107 -0.32 25.28 -20.12
C GLN A 107 0.10 24.48 -21.32
N VAL A 108 -0.13 25.02 -22.52
CA VAL A 108 0.27 24.36 -23.77
C VAL A 108 1.70 23.86 -23.54
N PRO A 109 1.92 22.54 -23.53
CA PRO A 109 3.21 22.00 -23.17
C PRO A 109 4.25 22.67 -24.06
N ASP A 110 5.32 23.18 -23.46
CA ASP A 110 6.46 23.66 -24.22
C ASP A 110 7.08 22.45 -24.92
N TYR A 111 6.59 22.15 -26.11
CA TYR A 111 6.95 20.94 -26.86
C TYR A 111 8.45 20.90 -27.14
N PHE A 112 9.10 22.05 -27.29
CA PHE A 112 10.55 22.12 -27.40
C PHE A 112 11.23 21.65 -26.12
N LYS A 113 10.86 22.19 -24.95
CA LYS A 113 11.45 21.75 -23.67
C LYS A 113 11.17 20.29 -23.35
N GLU A 114 9.95 19.81 -23.62
CA GLU A 114 9.60 18.42 -23.40
C GLU A 114 10.40 17.48 -24.31
N THR A 115 10.52 17.84 -25.59
CA THR A 115 11.30 17.07 -26.57
C THR A 115 12.78 17.11 -26.20
N LEU A 116 13.34 18.29 -25.88
CA LEU A 116 14.73 18.44 -25.44
C LEU A 116 15.01 17.59 -24.18
N LYS A 117 14.12 17.63 -23.18
CA LYS A 117 14.25 16.80 -21.98
C LYS A 117 14.28 15.31 -22.32
N LYS A 118 13.36 14.83 -23.17
CA LYS A 118 13.34 13.43 -23.64
C LYS A 118 14.62 13.09 -24.38
N SER A 119 15.04 13.91 -25.35
CA SER A 119 16.27 13.73 -26.12
C SER A 119 17.50 13.66 -25.22
N LEU A 120 17.61 14.51 -24.20
CA LEU A 120 18.71 14.47 -23.24
C LEU A 120 18.70 13.18 -22.39
N VAL A 121 17.52 12.73 -21.95
CA VAL A 121 17.39 11.46 -21.20
C VAL A 121 17.82 10.27 -22.06
N TYR A 122 17.37 10.19 -23.33
CA TYR A 122 17.79 9.14 -24.25
C TYR A 122 19.28 9.22 -24.59
N THR A 123 19.81 10.42 -24.79
CA THR A 123 21.25 10.64 -25.05
C THR A 123 22.08 10.18 -23.86
N ALA A 124 21.68 10.50 -22.63
CA ALA A 124 22.34 10.03 -21.43
C ALA A 124 22.27 8.49 -21.31
N GLY A 125 21.10 7.90 -21.56
CA GLY A 125 20.94 6.44 -21.53
C GLY A 125 21.82 5.72 -22.56
N LEU A 126 21.80 6.16 -23.83
CA LEU A 126 22.65 5.60 -24.89
C LEU A 126 24.14 5.84 -24.62
N GLY A 127 24.49 7.02 -24.09
CA GLY A 127 25.85 7.35 -23.67
C GLY A 127 26.36 6.41 -22.58
N THR A 128 25.52 6.07 -21.58
CA THR A 128 25.87 5.10 -20.54
C THR A 128 26.12 3.71 -21.14
N VAL A 129 25.33 3.26 -22.11
CA VAL A 129 25.55 1.95 -22.77
C VAL A 129 26.91 1.91 -23.48
N VAL A 130 27.26 2.97 -24.22
CA VAL A 130 28.59 3.08 -24.85
C VAL A 130 29.69 3.12 -23.79
N GLY A 131 29.50 3.89 -22.72
CA GLY A 131 30.44 3.98 -21.60
C GLY A 131 30.71 2.64 -20.93
N LEU A 132 29.67 1.83 -20.69
CA LEU A 132 29.79 0.46 -20.17
C LEU A 132 30.58 -0.44 -21.12
N GLY A 133 30.43 -0.26 -22.44
CA GLY A 133 31.24 -0.95 -23.44
C GLY A 133 32.73 -0.56 -23.40
N VAL A 134 33.03 0.71 -23.17
CA VAL A 134 34.42 1.21 -23.06
C VAL A 134 35.14 0.65 -21.83
N VAL A 135 34.43 0.49 -20.70
CA VAL A 135 35.00 -0.05 -19.45
C VAL A 135 34.90 -1.57 -19.34
N SER A 136 34.40 -2.25 -20.38
CA SER A 136 34.22 -3.70 -20.36
C SER A 136 35.57 -4.42 -20.34
N PRO A 137 35.85 -5.27 -19.34
CA PRO A 137 37.11 -6.00 -19.28
C PRO A 137 37.11 -7.21 -20.21
N ASN A 138 35.95 -7.85 -20.41
CA ASN A 138 35.82 -9.07 -21.19
C ASN A 138 34.38 -9.28 -21.72
N PRO A 139 34.16 -10.26 -22.63
CA PRO A 139 32.82 -10.56 -23.15
C PRO A 139 31.81 -11.02 -22.10
N ALA A 140 32.24 -11.66 -21.00
CA ALA A 140 31.34 -12.11 -19.95
C ALA A 140 30.61 -10.92 -19.29
N PHE A 141 31.32 -9.81 -19.03
CA PHE A 141 30.70 -8.58 -18.53
C PHE A 141 29.63 -8.03 -19.47
N THR A 142 29.89 -7.99 -20.79
CA THR A 142 28.89 -7.52 -21.77
C THR A 142 27.67 -8.43 -21.84
N THR A 143 27.88 -9.75 -21.72
CA THR A 143 26.82 -10.76 -21.69
C THR A 143 25.95 -10.57 -20.45
N MET A 144 26.57 -10.44 -19.27
CA MET A 144 25.86 -10.23 -18.02
C MET A 144 25.08 -8.91 -18.01
N THR A 145 25.68 -7.84 -18.56
CA THR A 145 25.02 -6.54 -18.72
C THR A 145 23.80 -6.62 -19.66
N THR A 146 23.92 -7.41 -20.73
CA THR A 146 22.79 -7.66 -21.65
C THR A 146 21.66 -8.40 -20.95
N ILE A 147 21.98 -9.47 -20.21
CA ILE A 147 21.01 -10.24 -19.43
C ILE A 147 20.35 -9.34 -18.38
N PHE A 148 21.13 -8.57 -17.61
CA PHE A 148 20.63 -7.60 -16.65
C PHE A 148 19.63 -6.62 -17.28
N GLY A 149 19.97 -6.02 -18.42
CA GLY A 149 19.10 -5.07 -19.12
C GLY A 149 17.78 -5.71 -19.58
N LEU A 150 17.85 -6.89 -20.21
CA LEU A 150 16.67 -7.62 -20.66
C LEU A 150 15.79 -8.06 -19.49
N SER A 151 16.39 -8.60 -18.42
CA SER A 151 15.68 -9.01 -17.21
C SER A 151 15.04 -7.84 -16.48
N GLY A 152 15.65 -6.67 -16.48
CA GLY A 152 15.04 -5.44 -15.97
C GLY A 152 13.77 -5.06 -16.72
N ILE A 153 13.76 -5.20 -18.06
CA ILE A 153 12.58 -4.95 -18.89
C ILE A 153 11.50 -6.01 -18.63
N VAL A 154 11.88 -7.29 -18.56
CA VAL A 154 10.97 -8.38 -18.21
C VAL A 154 10.33 -8.11 -16.85
N GLY A 155 11.13 -7.82 -15.82
CA GLY A 155 10.63 -7.53 -14.49
C GLY A 155 9.70 -6.31 -14.45
N TYR A 156 10.02 -5.25 -15.18
CA TYR A 156 9.15 -4.09 -15.33
C TYR A 156 7.75 -4.48 -15.85
N HIS A 157 7.68 -5.20 -16.97
CA HIS A 157 6.40 -5.58 -17.57
C HIS A 157 5.64 -6.63 -16.75
N THR A 158 6.35 -7.59 -16.14
CA THR A 158 5.72 -8.63 -15.34
C THR A 158 5.05 -8.06 -14.09
N VAL A 159 5.70 -7.11 -13.39
CA VAL A 159 5.18 -6.55 -12.15
C VAL A 159 3.98 -5.63 -12.39
N TRP A 160 4.00 -4.81 -13.44
CA TRP A 160 2.84 -3.97 -13.80
C TRP A 160 1.59 -4.80 -14.14
N GLY A 161 1.76 -6.06 -14.54
CA GLY A 161 0.66 -6.99 -14.79
C GLY A 161 0.07 -7.65 -13.53
N VAL A 162 0.66 -7.46 -12.35
CA VAL A 162 0.18 -8.07 -11.10
C VAL A 162 -1.12 -7.40 -10.64
N THR A 163 -2.10 -8.19 -10.19
CA THR A 163 -3.35 -7.64 -9.65
C THR A 163 -3.04 -6.83 -8.36
N PRO A 164 -3.56 -5.60 -8.18
CA PRO A 164 -3.29 -4.80 -6.97
C PRO A 164 -3.60 -5.51 -5.65
N ALA A 165 -4.68 -6.29 -5.60
CA ALA A 165 -5.05 -7.12 -4.46
C ALA A 165 -3.98 -8.17 -4.06
N LEU A 166 -3.08 -8.52 -4.98
CA LEU A 166 -2.00 -9.49 -4.81
C LEU A 166 -0.62 -8.84 -4.56
N HIS A 167 -0.53 -7.53 -4.33
CA HIS A 167 0.74 -6.86 -4.03
C HIS A 167 1.40 -7.37 -2.73
N SER A 168 0.62 -7.74 -1.71
CA SER A 168 1.17 -8.34 -0.49
C SER A 168 1.77 -9.73 -0.76
N PRO A 169 1.06 -10.67 -1.43
CA PRO A 169 1.67 -11.92 -1.92
C PRO A 169 2.87 -11.72 -2.84
N LEU A 170 2.85 -10.71 -3.72
CA LEU A 170 4.00 -10.37 -4.58
C LEU A 170 5.25 -10.07 -3.76
N MET A 171 5.14 -9.23 -2.72
CA MET A 171 6.27 -8.95 -1.82
C MET A 171 6.75 -10.22 -1.10
N SER A 172 5.82 -11.08 -0.67
CA SER A 172 6.18 -12.36 -0.05
C SER A 172 6.93 -13.29 -1.02
N VAL A 173 6.50 -13.38 -2.28
CA VAL A 173 7.19 -14.16 -3.32
C VAL A 173 8.57 -13.59 -3.63
N THR A 174 8.70 -12.27 -3.80
CA THR A 174 10.01 -11.66 -4.05
C THR A 174 10.96 -11.92 -2.90
N ASN A 175 10.48 -11.94 -1.66
CA ASN A 175 11.31 -12.26 -0.49
C ASN A 175 11.73 -13.73 -0.48
N ALA A 176 10.83 -14.65 -0.79
CA ALA A 176 11.15 -16.07 -0.90
C ALA A 176 12.23 -16.32 -1.97
N VAL A 177 12.03 -15.73 -3.15
CA VAL A 177 12.92 -15.85 -4.29
C VAL A 177 14.26 -15.13 -4.06
N SER A 178 14.27 -14.02 -3.32
CA SER A 178 15.51 -13.31 -2.95
C SER A 178 16.47 -14.16 -2.11
N GLY A 179 15.97 -15.20 -1.45
CA GLY A 179 16.79 -16.19 -0.76
C GLY A 179 17.73 -16.98 -1.69
N ILE A 180 17.69 -16.76 -3.02
CA ILE A 180 18.69 -17.26 -3.96
C ILE A 180 20.11 -16.70 -3.71
N THR A 181 20.27 -15.70 -2.82
CA THR A 181 21.58 -15.38 -2.20
C THR A 181 22.26 -16.61 -1.58
N ALA A 182 21.50 -17.68 -1.29
CA ALA A 182 22.04 -18.98 -0.91
C ALA A 182 23.01 -19.54 -1.96
N VAL A 183 22.77 -19.28 -3.26
CA VAL A 183 23.68 -19.70 -4.36
C VAL A 183 25.06 -19.09 -4.18
N GLY A 184 25.14 -17.79 -3.85
CA GLY A 184 26.41 -17.12 -3.60
C GLY A 184 27.15 -17.69 -2.39
N GLY A 185 26.42 -17.99 -1.32
CA GLY A 185 26.98 -18.69 -0.16
C GLY A 185 27.48 -20.09 -0.51
N LEU A 186 26.68 -20.89 -1.20
CA LEU A 186 27.00 -22.29 -1.54
C LEU A 186 28.27 -22.39 -2.40
N LEU A 187 28.43 -21.54 -3.42
CA LEU A 187 29.62 -21.54 -4.29
C LEU A 187 30.94 -21.29 -3.55
N LEU A 188 30.88 -20.67 -2.36
CA LEU A 188 32.03 -20.32 -1.54
C LEU A 188 32.17 -21.21 -0.29
N MET A 189 31.22 -22.13 -0.07
CA MET A 189 31.32 -23.13 0.99
C MET A 189 32.39 -24.17 0.63
N GLY A 190 33.16 -24.59 1.63
CA GLY A 190 34.21 -25.59 1.48
C GLY A 190 34.78 -26.00 2.82
N GLY A 191 35.78 -26.88 2.80
CA GLY A 191 36.34 -27.49 4.00
C GLY A 191 35.82 -28.91 4.18
N GLY A 192 35.42 -29.27 5.40
CA GLY A 192 34.82 -30.58 5.72
C GLY A 192 33.43 -30.40 6.34
N VAL A 193 33.15 -31.15 7.42
CA VAL A 193 31.88 -30.98 8.17
C VAL A 193 31.77 -29.59 8.79
N MET A 194 32.91 -28.96 9.08
CA MET A 194 33.02 -27.59 9.56
C MET A 194 33.86 -26.76 8.56
N PRO A 195 33.61 -25.44 8.45
CA PRO A 195 34.47 -24.55 7.68
C PRO A 195 35.91 -24.58 8.19
N GLY A 196 36.88 -24.59 7.27
CA GLY A 196 38.31 -24.52 7.60
C GLY A 196 38.87 -23.09 7.62
N THR A 197 38.22 -22.15 6.94
CA THR A 197 38.67 -20.76 6.81
C THR A 197 37.55 -19.76 7.13
N LEU A 198 37.93 -18.49 7.35
CA LEU A 198 36.95 -17.42 7.57
C LEU A 198 36.00 -17.22 6.38
N PRO A 199 36.45 -17.18 5.11
CA PRO A 199 35.55 -17.08 3.96
C PRO A 199 34.52 -18.20 3.90
N GLN A 200 34.93 -19.45 4.15
CA GLN A 200 34.02 -20.60 4.22
C GLN A 200 33.00 -20.47 5.35
N SER A 201 33.37 -19.84 6.47
CA SER A 201 32.46 -19.57 7.59
C SER A 201 31.44 -18.49 7.24
N LEU A 202 31.88 -17.41 6.58
CA LEU A 202 31.00 -16.34 6.09
C LEU A 202 30.02 -16.87 5.04
N ALA A 203 30.51 -17.70 4.11
CA ALA A 203 29.73 -18.36 3.07
C ALA A 203 28.66 -19.30 3.67
N ALA A 204 29.02 -20.12 4.66
CA ALA A 204 28.07 -20.93 5.40
C ALA A 204 27.01 -20.05 6.12
N GLY A 205 27.43 -18.93 6.72
CA GLY A 205 26.52 -17.96 7.31
C GLY A 205 25.54 -17.35 6.30
N ALA A 206 26.01 -16.98 5.11
CA ALA A 206 25.19 -16.47 4.03
C ALA A 206 24.16 -17.51 3.56
N ALA A 207 24.58 -18.76 3.33
CA ALA A 207 23.69 -19.87 2.95
C ALA A 207 22.63 -20.16 4.03
N PHE A 208 23.02 -20.14 5.31
CA PHE A 208 22.11 -20.34 6.44
C PHE A 208 20.99 -19.30 6.46
N VAL A 209 21.34 -18.00 6.49
CA VAL A 209 20.34 -16.93 6.60
C VAL A 209 19.48 -16.82 5.34
N SER A 210 20.05 -17.11 4.17
CA SER A 210 19.31 -17.14 2.90
C SER A 210 18.27 -18.25 2.91
N THR A 211 18.58 -19.41 3.49
CA THR A 211 17.64 -20.53 3.56
C THR A 211 16.46 -20.25 4.51
N ILE A 212 16.66 -19.44 5.56
CA ILE A 212 15.54 -18.94 6.39
C ILE A 212 14.53 -18.18 5.51
N ASN A 213 15.01 -17.30 4.64
CA ASN A 213 14.16 -16.51 3.74
C ASN A 213 13.42 -17.37 2.72
N ILE A 214 14.08 -18.37 2.11
CA ILE A 214 13.44 -19.26 1.13
C ILE A 214 12.20 -19.92 1.74
N PHE A 215 12.41 -20.68 2.82
CA PHE A 215 11.34 -21.51 3.38
C PHE A 215 10.30 -20.67 4.14
N GLY A 216 10.74 -19.61 4.82
CA GLY A 216 9.83 -18.67 5.47
C GLY A 216 8.93 -17.95 4.45
N GLY A 217 9.52 -17.41 3.38
CA GLY A 217 8.81 -16.67 2.36
C GLY A 217 7.81 -17.53 1.57
N PHE A 218 8.20 -18.73 1.14
CA PHE A 218 7.27 -19.60 0.39
C PHE A 218 6.09 -20.08 1.24
N LEU A 219 6.31 -20.39 2.54
CA LEU A 219 5.23 -20.80 3.43
C LEU A 219 4.25 -19.65 3.71
N VAL A 220 4.77 -18.43 3.96
CA VAL A 220 3.93 -17.23 4.13
C VAL A 220 3.12 -16.96 2.87
N THR A 221 3.76 -17.01 1.70
CA THR A 221 3.08 -16.83 0.41
C THR A 221 1.93 -17.83 0.25
N GLN A 222 2.20 -19.11 0.49
CA GLN A 222 1.19 -20.15 0.38
C GLN A 222 -0.01 -19.86 1.29
N ARG A 223 0.25 -19.54 2.57
CA ARG A 223 -0.80 -19.20 3.54
C ARG A 223 -1.67 -18.04 3.06
N MET A 224 -1.07 -16.98 2.52
CA MET A 224 -1.82 -15.82 2.03
C MET A 224 -2.66 -16.15 0.80
N LEU A 225 -2.12 -16.90 -0.16
CA LEU A 225 -2.83 -17.27 -1.39
C LEU A 225 -4.00 -18.23 -1.14
N ASP A 226 -3.88 -19.07 -0.10
CA ASP A 226 -4.95 -19.98 0.32
C ASP A 226 -6.13 -19.22 0.95
N MET A 227 -5.91 -18.05 1.57
CA MET A 227 -6.98 -17.21 2.15
C MET A 227 -7.92 -16.64 1.09
N PHE A 228 -7.43 -16.40 -0.12
CA PHE A 228 -8.27 -15.91 -1.23
C PHE A 228 -9.12 -17.01 -1.89
N ARG A 229 -8.99 -18.28 -1.46
CA ARG A 229 -9.78 -19.37 -2.01
C ARG A 229 -11.21 -19.29 -1.49
N ARG A 230 -12.19 -19.28 -2.38
CA ARG A 230 -13.59 -19.30 -1.98
C ARG A 230 -14.01 -20.73 -1.65
N PRO A 231 -14.91 -20.93 -0.67
CA PRO A 231 -15.50 -22.24 -0.41
C PRO A 231 -16.23 -22.84 -1.62
N THR A 232 -16.70 -21.99 -2.53
CA THR A 232 -17.42 -22.36 -3.76
C THR A 232 -16.51 -22.61 -4.97
N ASP A 233 -15.20 -22.34 -4.85
CA ASP A 233 -14.27 -22.60 -5.96
C ASP A 233 -14.11 -24.12 -6.18
N PRO A 234 -13.94 -24.57 -7.45
CA PRO A 234 -13.63 -25.96 -7.76
C PRO A 234 -12.42 -26.48 -6.97
N LYS A 235 -12.34 -27.82 -6.81
CA LYS A 235 -11.16 -28.43 -6.21
C LYS A 235 -9.94 -28.22 -7.12
N GLU A 236 -8.94 -27.53 -6.60
CA GLU A 236 -7.64 -27.40 -7.25
C GLU A 236 -6.75 -28.62 -6.90
N HIS A 237 -5.92 -29.04 -7.86
CA HIS A 237 -5.03 -30.19 -7.72
C HIS A 237 -3.55 -29.76 -7.75
N ASN A 238 -3.19 -28.81 -6.87
CA ASN A 238 -1.87 -28.16 -6.88
C ASN A 238 -0.68 -29.13 -6.69
N TYR A 239 -0.90 -30.31 -6.10
CA TYR A 239 0.11 -31.36 -6.02
C TYR A 239 0.60 -31.84 -7.39
N LEU A 240 -0.17 -31.66 -8.46
CA LEU A 240 0.25 -32.01 -9.83
C LEU A 240 1.39 -31.13 -10.33
N TYR A 241 1.61 -29.94 -9.75
CA TYR A 241 2.79 -29.12 -10.05
C TYR A 241 4.10 -29.75 -9.55
N ALA A 242 4.04 -30.80 -8.72
CA ALA A 242 5.21 -31.61 -8.42
C ALA A 242 5.73 -32.40 -9.64
N ILE A 243 4.88 -32.70 -10.64
CA ILE A 243 5.28 -33.42 -11.85
C ILE A 243 6.38 -32.65 -12.61
N PRO A 244 6.18 -31.40 -13.06
CA PRO A 244 7.24 -30.66 -13.73
C PRO A 244 8.45 -30.40 -12.82
N ALA A 245 8.25 -30.22 -11.52
CA ALA A 245 9.35 -30.04 -10.56
C ALA A 245 10.27 -31.27 -10.51
N LEU A 246 9.68 -32.45 -10.31
CA LEU A 246 10.40 -33.73 -10.23
C LEU A 246 11.01 -34.11 -11.57
N ALA A 247 10.32 -33.83 -12.68
CA ALA A 247 10.86 -34.06 -14.01
C ALA A 247 12.07 -33.17 -14.29
N PHE A 248 11.99 -31.88 -13.96
CA PHE A 248 13.07 -30.91 -14.17
C PHE A 248 14.32 -31.27 -13.34
N LEU A 249 14.14 -31.49 -12.03
CA LEU A 249 15.24 -31.88 -11.14
C LEU A 249 15.78 -33.29 -11.44
N GLY A 250 14.90 -34.25 -11.72
CA GLY A 250 15.28 -35.62 -12.02
C GLY A 250 16.04 -35.74 -13.34
N ALA A 251 15.65 -35.00 -14.37
CA ALA A 251 16.36 -34.94 -15.64
C ALA A 251 17.77 -34.36 -15.44
N TYR A 252 17.90 -33.27 -14.68
CA TYR A 252 19.20 -32.69 -14.34
C TYR A 252 20.09 -33.69 -13.60
N SER A 253 19.60 -34.26 -12.49
CA SER A 253 20.37 -35.23 -11.71
C SER A 253 20.79 -36.46 -12.53
N THR A 254 19.92 -36.94 -13.41
CA THR A 254 20.24 -38.06 -14.31
C THR A 254 21.35 -37.66 -15.29
N ALA A 255 21.25 -36.49 -15.92
CA ALA A 255 22.25 -36.03 -16.88
C ALA A 255 23.60 -35.77 -16.21
N VAL A 256 23.63 -35.18 -15.01
CA VAL A 256 24.84 -35.04 -14.19
C VAL A 256 25.44 -36.41 -13.86
N SER A 257 24.61 -37.40 -13.47
CA SER A 257 25.10 -38.76 -13.18
C SER A 257 25.67 -39.50 -14.39
N GLN A 258 25.30 -39.09 -15.60
CA GLN A 258 25.83 -39.62 -16.85
C GLN A 258 27.09 -38.88 -17.34
N GLY A 259 27.55 -37.88 -16.59
CA GLY A 259 28.74 -37.10 -16.94
C GLY A 259 28.50 -36.05 -18.03
N CYS A 260 27.25 -35.65 -18.29
CA CYS A 260 26.97 -34.52 -19.18
C CYS A 260 27.46 -33.22 -18.53
N THR A 261 28.29 -32.46 -19.25
CA THR A 261 28.83 -31.16 -18.80
C THR A 261 27.97 -30.00 -19.29
N ASP A 262 28.16 -28.81 -18.69
CA ASP A 262 27.58 -27.53 -19.12
C ASP A 262 26.05 -27.41 -19.00
N LEU A 263 25.45 -28.19 -18.09
CA LEU A 263 24.00 -28.19 -17.85
C LEU A 263 23.55 -27.06 -16.92
N GLU A 264 24.48 -26.52 -16.12
CA GLU A 264 24.23 -25.53 -15.07
C GLU A 264 23.64 -24.24 -15.64
N GLN A 265 24.18 -23.78 -16.76
CA GLN A 265 23.70 -22.54 -17.41
C GLN A 265 22.27 -22.70 -17.94
N MET A 266 21.92 -23.89 -18.45
CA MET A 266 20.56 -24.18 -18.90
C MET A 266 19.60 -24.35 -17.72
N MET A 267 20.07 -24.93 -16.61
CA MET A 267 19.30 -24.96 -15.37
C MET A 267 19.06 -23.56 -14.81
N TYR A 268 20.07 -22.69 -14.81
CA TYR A 268 19.91 -21.28 -14.42
C TYR A 268 18.90 -20.54 -15.28
N LEU A 269 18.89 -20.78 -16.60
CA LEU A 269 17.86 -20.25 -17.49
C LEU A 269 16.47 -20.77 -17.11
N GLY A 270 16.30 -22.09 -16.98
CA GLY A 270 15.04 -22.72 -16.60
C GLY A 270 14.51 -22.19 -15.26
N SER A 271 15.38 -22.14 -14.26
CA SER A 271 15.09 -21.57 -12.94
C SER A 271 14.67 -20.10 -13.01
N SER A 272 15.37 -19.30 -13.80
CA SER A 272 15.06 -17.89 -14.01
C SER A 272 13.68 -17.70 -14.65
N LEU A 273 13.35 -18.52 -15.66
CA LEU A 273 12.03 -18.49 -16.31
C LEU A 273 10.92 -18.90 -15.33
N CYS A 274 11.17 -19.89 -14.47
CA CYS A 274 10.24 -20.25 -13.41
C CYS A 274 10.05 -19.11 -12.38
N CYS A 275 11.12 -18.39 -12.00
CA CYS A 275 11.02 -17.22 -11.13
C CYS A 275 10.25 -16.05 -11.78
N VAL A 276 10.45 -15.81 -13.08
CA VAL A 276 9.63 -14.85 -13.85
C VAL A 276 8.16 -15.30 -13.86
N GLY A 277 7.92 -16.59 -14.13
CA GLY A 277 6.60 -17.21 -14.07
C GLY A 277 5.94 -17.11 -12.70
N ALA A 278 6.73 -17.06 -11.63
CA ALA A 278 6.23 -16.89 -10.27
C ALA A 278 5.52 -15.54 -10.09
N LEU A 279 6.14 -14.46 -10.59
CA LEU A 279 5.56 -13.12 -10.57
C LEU A 279 4.45 -12.97 -11.61
N ALA A 280 4.63 -13.51 -12.82
CA ALA A 280 3.61 -13.46 -13.86
C ALA A 280 2.32 -14.20 -13.45
N GLY A 281 2.44 -15.28 -12.67
CA GLY A 281 1.30 -16.03 -12.13
C GLY A 281 0.44 -15.22 -11.15
N LEU A 282 0.99 -14.18 -10.53
CA LEU A 282 0.26 -13.25 -9.65
C LEU A 282 -0.57 -12.19 -10.43
N SER A 283 -0.59 -12.25 -11.76
CA SER A 283 -1.43 -11.37 -12.58
C SER A 283 -2.93 -11.63 -12.45
N SER A 284 -3.32 -12.79 -11.91
CA SER A 284 -4.72 -13.08 -11.55
C SER A 284 -4.81 -13.94 -10.30
N GLN A 285 -5.94 -13.81 -9.58
CA GLN A 285 -6.22 -14.65 -8.42
C GLN A 285 -6.22 -16.16 -8.75
N LYS A 286 -6.71 -16.52 -9.94
CA LYS A 286 -6.83 -17.92 -10.40
C LYS A 286 -5.48 -18.58 -10.64
N THR A 287 -4.50 -17.82 -11.14
CA THR A 287 -3.15 -18.31 -11.47
C THR A 287 -2.15 -18.12 -10.33
N SER A 288 -2.53 -17.43 -9.26
CA SER A 288 -1.62 -17.05 -8.17
C SER A 288 -0.90 -18.25 -7.53
N ARG A 289 -1.57 -19.38 -7.34
CA ARG A 289 -0.97 -20.61 -6.77
C ARG A 289 0.03 -21.27 -7.71
N LEU A 290 -0.22 -21.24 -9.02
CA LEU A 290 0.78 -21.64 -10.02
C LEU A 290 2.03 -20.76 -9.90
N GLY A 291 1.85 -19.45 -9.70
CA GLY A 291 2.96 -18.53 -9.45
C GLY A 291 3.83 -18.99 -8.27
N ASN A 292 3.22 -19.30 -7.12
CA ASN A 292 3.97 -19.80 -5.97
C ASN A 292 4.72 -21.12 -6.27
N ALA A 293 4.06 -22.06 -6.97
CA ALA A 293 4.66 -23.33 -7.37
C ALA A 293 5.86 -23.15 -8.31
N LEU A 294 5.74 -22.30 -9.33
CA LEU A 294 6.85 -21.99 -10.24
C LEU A 294 8.01 -21.31 -9.49
N GLY A 295 7.74 -20.45 -8.53
CA GLY A 295 8.78 -19.87 -7.66
C GLY A 295 9.56 -20.95 -6.90
N MET A 296 8.86 -21.91 -6.30
CA MET A 296 9.49 -23.03 -5.61
C MET A 296 10.33 -23.90 -6.56
N VAL A 297 9.83 -24.18 -7.77
CA VAL A 297 10.59 -24.92 -8.80
C VAL A 297 11.83 -24.15 -9.23
N GLY A 298 11.71 -22.84 -9.45
CA GLY A 298 12.82 -21.99 -9.87
C GLY A 298 13.95 -21.95 -8.85
N VAL A 299 13.63 -21.68 -7.58
CA VAL A 299 14.62 -21.65 -6.49
C VAL A 299 15.25 -23.03 -6.28
N SER A 300 14.45 -24.10 -6.29
CA SER A 300 14.96 -25.47 -6.13
C SER A 300 15.91 -25.86 -7.27
N GLY A 301 15.57 -25.52 -8.52
CA GLY A 301 16.44 -25.77 -9.67
C GLY A 301 17.75 -25.00 -9.62
N GLY A 302 17.73 -23.75 -9.12
CA GLY A 302 18.91 -22.91 -9.01
C GLY A 302 19.88 -23.44 -7.96
N ILE A 303 19.34 -23.86 -6.81
CA ILE A 303 20.11 -24.54 -5.77
C ILE A 303 20.66 -25.87 -6.29
N ALA A 304 19.84 -26.69 -6.95
CA ALA A 304 20.29 -27.98 -7.49
C ALA A 304 21.43 -27.84 -8.50
N ALA A 305 21.34 -26.86 -9.41
CA ALA A 305 22.40 -26.55 -10.36
C ALA A 305 23.69 -26.10 -9.66
N THR A 306 23.55 -25.29 -8.61
CA THR A 306 24.69 -24.82 -7.82
C THR A 306 25.36 -25.99 -7.10
N LEU A 307 24.59 -26.89 -6.50
CA LEU A 307 25.10 -28.10 -5.85
C LEU A 307 25.79 -29.04 -6.85
N GLY A 308 25.25 -29.18 -8.06
CA GLY A 308 25.87 -30.00 -9.11
C GLY A 308 27.17 -29.41 -9.66
N ALA A 309 27.35 -28.08 -9.56
CA ALA A 309 28.59 -27.40 -9.92
C ALA A 309 29.70 -27.51 -8.84
N MET A 310 29.35 -27.95 -7.63
CA MET A 310 30.27 -28.06 -6.50
C MET A 310 30.90 -29.44 -6.42
N ASP A 311 32.17 -29.50 -5.99
CA ASP A 311 32.83 -30.76 -5.61
C ASP A 311 32.38 -31.18 -4.20
N LEU A 312 31.20 -31.82 -4.12
CA LEU A 312 30.56 -32.19 -2.87
C LEU A 312 31.16 -33.48 -2.28
N THR A 313 32.21 -33.34 -1.47
CA THR A 313 32.65 -34.42 -0.58
C THR A 313 31.54 -34.79 0.42
N PRO A 314 31.49 -36.03 0.94
CA PRO A 314 30.48 -36.44 1.94
C PRO A 314 30.45 -35.52 3.17
N GLU A 315 31.61 -35.03 3.60
CA GLU A 315 31.76 -34.11 4.72
C GLU A 315 31.16 -32.73 4.40
N LEU A 316 31.47 -32.16 3.23
CA LEU A 316 30.92 -30.87 2.79
C LEU A 316 29.41 -30.98 2.53
N ALA A 317 28.94 -32.08 1.94
CA ALA A 317 27.52 -32.35 1.76
C ALA A 317 26.77 -32.38 3.11
N THR A 318 27.39 -32.95 4.15
CA THR A 318 26.85 -32.93 5.52
C THR A 318 26.77 -31.51 6.06
N GLN A 319 27.81 -30.69 5.86
CA GLN A 319 27.81 -29.28 6.25
C GLN A 319 26.70 -28.48 5.56
N VAL A 320 26.57 -28.61 4.24
CA VAL A 320 25.54 -27.95 3.44
C VAL A 320 24.14 -28.36 3.91
N ALA A 321 23.91 -29.67 4.08
CA ALA A 321 22.62 -30.20 4.53
C ALA A 321 22.26 -29.71 5.94
N ALA A 322 23.22 -29.68 6.87
CA ALA A 322 23.01 -29.17 8.22
C ALA A 322 22.69 -27.67 8.23
N CYS A 323 23.46 -26.88 7.46
CA CYS A 323 23.30 -25.44 7.34
C CYS A 323 21.94 -25.06 6.75
N MET A 324 21.61 -25.60 5.58
CA MET A 324 20.34 -25.35 4.90
C MET A 324 19.17 -25.93 5.69
N GLY A 325 19.31 -27.14 6.23
CA GLY A 325 18.27 -27.78 7.04
C GLY A 325 17.92 -26.98 8.30
N ALA A 326 18.92 -26.43 9.00
CA ALA A 326 18.70 -25.58 10.17
C ALA A 326 18.01 -24.26 9.77
N GLY A 327 18.47 -23.60 8.70
CA GLY A 327 17.86 -22.38 8.18
C GLY A 327 16.41 -22.60 7.76
N ALA A 328 16.14 -23.69 7.03
CA ALA A 328 14.80 -24.10 6.62
C ALA A 328 13.89 -24.34 7.82
N GLY A 329 14.38 -25.05 8.84
CA GLY A 329 13.66 -25.30 10.08
C GLY A 329 13.23 -24.01 10.76
N ILE A 330 14.14 -23.04 10.91
CA ILE A 330 13.83 -21.73 11.51
C ILE A 330 12.82 -20.97 10.65
N GLY A 331 13.05 -20.89 9.33
CA GLY A 331 12.15 -20.21 8.40
C GLY A 331 10.71 -20.74 8.47
N LEU A 332 10.54 -22.05 8.42
CA LEU A 332 9.23 -22.71 8.54
C LEU A 332 8.57 -22.46 9.89
N LEU A 333 9.34 -22.55 10.99
CA LEU A 333 8.80 -22.34 12.34
C LEU A 333 8.30 -20.91 12.54
N VAL A 334 9.07 -19.91 12.10
CA VAL A 334 8.69 -18.50 12.19
C VAL A 334 7.48 -18.22 11.31
N ALA A 335 7.53 -18.65 10.04
CA ALA A 335 6.45 -18.44 9.08
C ALA A 335 5.14 -19.14 9.46
N LYS A 336 5.18 -20.25 10.20
CA LYS A 336 3.97 -20.94 10.69
C LYS A 336 3.33 -20.22 11.88
N LYS A 337 4.13 -19.59 12.74
CA LYS A 337 3.66 -18.98 14.00
C LYS A 337 3.13 -17.56 13.83
N ILE A 338 3.54 -16.84 12.79
CA ILE A 338 3.19 -15.43 12.61
C ILE A 338 1.70 -15.24 12.25
N GLU A 339 1.06 -14.21 12.82
CA GLU A 339 -0.26 -13.74 12.38
C GLU A 339 -0.14 -12.90 11.10
N ILE A 340 -1.18 -12.85 10.27
CA ILE A 340 -1.15 -12.09 9.00
C ILE A 340 -1.10 -10.58 9.24
N THR A 341 -1.65 -10.11 10.37
CA THR A 341 -1.52 -8.71 10.80
C THR A 341 -0.07 -8.30 11.02
N ASP A 342 0.79 -9.27 11.37
CA ASP A 342 2.22 -9.09 11.65
C ASP A 342 3.13 -9.35 10.44
N LEU A 343 2.53 -9.54 9.26
CA LEU A 343 3.26 -9.77 8.03
C LEU A 343 4.21 -8.62 7.65
N PRO A 344 3.85 -7.32 7.77
CA PRO A 344 4.74 -6.23 7.36
C PRO A 344 6.09 -6.25 8.06
N GLN A 345 6.11 -6.51 9.37
CA GLN A 345 7.36 -6.59 10.11
C GLN A 345 8.16 -7.84 9.77
N LEU A 346 7.51 -8.98 9.50
CA LEU A 346 8.23 -10.19 9.06
C LEU A 346 8.92 -9.98 7.71
N VAL A 347 8.23 -9.32 6.77
CA VAL A 347 8.79 -8.94 5.46
C VAL A 347 10.01 -8.04 5.64
N ALA A 348 9.93 -7.03 6.52
CA ALA A 348 11.09 -6.20 6.86
C ALA A 348 12.23 -7.04 7.46
N ALA A 349 11.95 -7.95 8.40
CA ALA A 349 12.97 -8.82 8.96
C ALA A 349 13.67 -9.68 7.89
N PHE A 350 12.93 -10.26 6.94
CA PHE A 350 13.51 -11.07 5.85
C PHE A 350 14.41 -10.26 4.93
N HIS A 351 14.06 -9.01 4.57
CA HIS A 351 14.97 -8.15 3.79
C HIS A 351 16.30 -7.92 4.50
N SER A 352 16.28 -7.80 5.84
CA SER A 352 17.53 -7.65 6.60
C SER A 352 18.45 -8.86 6.44
N LEU A 353 17.89 -10.08 6.40
CA LEU A 353 18.66 -11.31 6.19
C LEU A 353 19.28 -11.37 4.78
N VAL A 354 18.58 -10.86 3.76
CA VAL A 354 19.15 -10.75 2.40
C VAL A 354 20.32 -9.76 2.40
N GLY A 355 20.14 -8.58 2.99
CA GLY A 355 21.20 -7.59 3.08
C GLY A 355 22.44 -8.10 3.83
N LEU A 356 22.23 -8.84 4.91
CA LEU A 356 23.31 -9.50 5.65
C LEU A 356 24.01 -10.58 4.79
N ALA A 357 23.24 -11.46 4.12
CA ALA A 357 23.80 -12.46 3.23
C ALA A 357 24.69 -11.83 2.16
N ALA A 358 24.24 -10.76 1.52
CA ALA A 358 25.00 -10.05 0.49
C ALA A 358 26.34 -9.51 1.02
N VAL A 359 26.33 -8.90 2.21
CA VAL A 359 27.57 -8.44 2.86
C VAL A 359 28.50 -9.62 3.14
N LEU A 360 27.99 -10.71 3.71
CA LEU A 360 28.80 -11.90 4.01
C LEU A 360 29.41 -12.51 2.75
N THR A 361 28.62 -12.65 1.68
CA THR A 361 29.10 -13.15 0.37
C THR A 361 30.18 -12.23 -0.20
N CYS A 362 29.99 -10.90 -0.18
CA CYS A 362 30.99 -9.98 -0.71
C CYS A 362 32.34 -10.08 0.04
N PHE A 363 32.32 -10.15 1.38
CA PHE A 363 33.56 -10.34 2.14
C PHE A 363 34.21 -11.69 1.85
N ALA A 364 33.42 -12.76 1.78
CA ALA A 364 33.93 -14.10 1.47
C ALA A 364 34.60 -14.13 0.08
N THR A 365 33.91 -13.63 -0.96
CA THR A 365 34.42 -13.56 -2.33
C THR A 365 35.69 -12.72 -2.41
N TYR A 366 35.73 -11.53 -1.79
CA TYR A 366 36.94 -10.70 -1.82
C TYR A 366 38.15 -11.44 -1.26
N MET A 367 37.99 -12.17 -0.14
CA MET A 367 39.07 -12.92 0.48
C MET A 367 39.52 -14.13 -0.35
N VAL A 368 38.60 -14.80 -1.04
CA VAL A 368 38.88 -15.97 -1.88
C VAL A 368 39.58 -15.55 -3.17
N ASP A 369 39.09 -14.50 -3.82
CA ASP A 369 39.57 -14.05 -5.13
C ASP A 369 40.74 -13.06 -5.03
N TYR A 370 41.06 -12.55 -3.83
CA TYR A 370 42.18 -11.61 -3.66
C TYR A 370 43.49 -12.03 -4.35
N PRO A 371 43.94 -13.30 -4.26
CA PRO A 371 45.18 -13.72 -4.92
C PRO A 371 45.12 -13.65 -6.46
N THR A 372 43.93 -13.68 -7.06
CA THR A 372 43.76 -13.68 -8.53
C THR A 372 43.66 -12.27 -9.11
N PHE A 373 43.30 -11.25 -8.31
CA PHE A 373 43.12 -9.87 -8.78
C PHE A 373 44.35 -9.25 -9.43
N ALA A 374 45.57 -9.69 -9.07
CA ALA A 374 46.79 -9.20 -9.69
C ALA A 374 46.91 -9.58 -11.17
N THR A 375 46.22 -10.64 -11.61
CA THR A 375 46.33 -11.22 -12.95
C THR A 375 45.01 -11.25 -13.73
N ASP A 376 43.88 -10.99 -13.05
CA ASP A 376 42.56 -10.99 -13.67
C ASP A 376 42.23 -9.63 -14.29
N GLU A 377 42.04 -9.59 -15.61
CA GLU A 377 41.62 -8.40 -16.35
C GLU A 377 40.26 -7.86 -15.88
N ALA A 378 39.41 -8.70 -15.28
CA ALA A 378 38.11 -8.33 -14.72
C ALA A 378 38.17 -7.85 -13.27
N ALA A 379 39.33 -7.86 -12.62
CA ALA A 379 39.48 -7.58 -11.19
C ALA A 379 38.78 -6.29 -10.75
N ASN A 380 38.90 -5.20 -11.52
CA ASN A 380 38.28 -3.93 -11.17
C ASN A 380 36.74 -3.94 -11.24
N VAL A 381 36.16 -4.71 -12.16
CA VAL A 381 34.70 -4.89 -12.25
C VAL A 381 34.20 -5.74 -11.09
N ILE A 382 34.90 -6.82 -10.75
CA ILE A 382 34.57 -7.68 -9.61
C ILE A 382 34.68 -6.87 -8.30
N LYS A 383 35.79 -6.15 -8.09
CA LYS A 383 36.00 -5.21 -6.97
C LYS A 383 34.87 -4.18 -6.88
N THR A 384 34.42 -3.63 -8.01
CA THR A 384 33.29 -2.68 -8.05
C THR A 384 31.99 -3.33 -7.57
N ALA A 385 31.67 -4.52 -8.09
CA ALA A 385 30.47 -5.26 -7.69
C ALA A 385 30.49 -5.64 -6.20
N LEU A 386 31.65 -6.08 -5.68
CA LEU A 386 31.86 -6.38 -4.25
C LEU A 386 31.59 -5.17 -3.36
N PHE A 387 32.12 -4.00 -3.73
CA PHE A 387 31.97 -2.77 -2.98
C PHE A 387 30.50 -2.30 -2.97
N LEU A 388 29.86 -2.28 -4.15
CA LEU A 388 28.46 -1.89 -4.29
C LEU A 388 27.51 -2.87 -3.60
N GLY A 389 27.75 -4.18 -3.72
CA GLY A 389 26.99 -5.23 -3.03
C GLY A 389 27.07 -5.07 -1.51
N THR A 390 28.26 -4.81 -0.97
CA THR A 390 28.46 -4.54 0.46
C THR A 390 27.73 -3.27 0.91
N TYR A 391 27.81 -2.19 0.12
CA TYR A 391 27.11 -0.94 0.42
C TYR A 391 25.59 -1.13 0.42
N ILE A 392 25.01 -1.69 -0.65
CA ILE A 392 23.56 -1.91 -0.77
C ILE A 392 23.09 -2.88 0.32
N GLY A 393 23.84 -3.95 0.57
CA GLY A 393 23.55 -4.93 1.62
C GLY A 393 23.50 -4.31 3.02
N GLY A 394 24.46 -3.47 3.38
CA GLY A 394 24.48 -2.80 4.70
C GLY A 394 23.36 -1.77 4.90
N VAL A 395 23.02 -0.98 3.86
CA VAL A 395 21.83 -0.10 3.90
C VAL A 395 20.57 -0.94 4.10
N THR A 396 20.44 -2.04 3.36
CA THR A 396 19.28 -2.92 3.40
C THR A 396 19.13 -3.59 4.76
N PHE A 397 20.22 -4.12 5.32
CA PHE A 397 20.26 -4.77 6.63
C PHE A 397 19.75 -3.83 7.73
N SER A 398 20.43 -2.70 7.92
CA SER A 398 20.11 -1.75 8.99
C SER A 398 18.76 -1.06 8.80
N GLY A 399 18.47 -0.60 7.59
CA GLY A 399 17.21 0.07 7.28
C GLY A 399 16.01 -0.85 7.55
N SER A 400 16.14 -2.13 7.21
CA SER A 400 15.08 -3.12 7.41
C SER A 400 14.89 -3.47 8.88
N LEU A 401 15.96 -3.51 9.68
CA LEU A 401 15.86 -3.68 11.14
C LEU A 401 15.17 -2.50 11.83
N VAL A 402 15.44 -1.27 11.39
CA VAL A 402 14.73 -0.08 11.91
C VAL A 402 13.24 -0.13 11.51
N ALA A 403 12.94 -0.49 10.26
CA ALA A 403 11.56 -0.65 9.80
C ALA A 403 10.82 -1.72 10.62
N TYR A 404 11.45 -2.88 10.84
CA TYR A 404 10.95 -3.93 11.75
C TYR A 404 10.67 -3.36 13.15
N GLY A 405 11.65 -2.68 13.76
CA GLY A 405 11.52 -2.13 15.10
C GLY A 405 10.37 -1.13 15.23
N LYS A 406 10.17 -0.25 14.23
CA LYS A 406 9.05 0.70 14.22
C LYS A 406 7.70 0.02 14.01
N LEU A 407 7.60 -0.95 13.10
CA LEU A 407 6.34 -1.65 12.83
C LEU A 407 5.91 -2.52 14.01
N GLN A 408 6.85 -3.18 14.67
CA GLN A 408 6.64 -4.00 15.85
C GLN A 408 6.34 -3.16 17.12
N GLY A 409 6.59 -1.86 17.10
CA GLY A 409 6.43 -0.97 18.25
C GLY A 409 7.58 -1.07 19.27
N LEU A 410 8.71 -1.68 18.91
CA LEU A 410 9.94 -1.67 19.71
C LEU A 410 10.64 -0.30 19.67
N LEU A 411 10.47 0.42 18.56
CA LEU A 411 10.94 1.79 18.36
C LEU A 411 9.75 2.75 18.23
N ASN A 412 9.96 4.01 18.57
CA ASN A 412 8.94 5.04 18.39
C ASN A 412 8.63 5.24 16.90
N SER A 413 7.34 5.23 16.55
CA SER A 413 6.84 5.47 15.19
C SER A 413 7.07 6.90 14.69
N ALA A 414 7.34 7.86 15.58
CA ALA A 414 7.68 9.21 15.20
C ALA A 414 9.00 9.28 14.40
N PRO A 415 9.14 10.21 13.45
CA PRO A 415 10.40 10.44 12.75
C PRO A 415 11.45 11.01 13.72
N LEU A 416 12.64 10.38 13.77
CA LEU A 416 13.78 10.88 14.54
C LEU A 416 14.55 11.92 13.71
N LEU A 417 14.41 13.19 14.08
CA LEU A 417 14.99 14.33 13.35
C LEU A 417 16.31 14.78 14.01
N LEU A 418 17.43 14.21 13.56
CA LEU A 418 18.75 14.65 14.02
C LEU A 418 19.09 16.07 13.48
N PRO A 419 19.69 16.95 14.29
CA PRO A 419 20.22 18.23 13.81
C PRO A 419 21.23 17.99 12.67
N GLY A 420 21.04 18.68 11.54
CA GLY A 420 21.94 18.54 10.38
C GLY A 420 21.88 17.17 9.67
N ARG A 421 20.79 16.40 9.80
CA ARG A 421 20.64 15.04 9.19
C ARG A 421 21.03 14.96 7.70
N HIS A 422 20.77 16.00 6.91
CA HIS A 422 21.11 16.00 5.49
C HIS A 422 22.62 16.10 5.30
N VAL A 423 23.31 16.91 6.10
CA VAL A 423 24.77 17.01 6.10
C VAL A 423 25.39 15.69 6.56
N LEU A 424 24.84 15.06 7.60
CA LEU A 424 25.28 13.74 8.05
C LEU A 424 25.16 12.70 6.93
N ASN A 425 23.98 12.57 6.31
CA ASN A 425 23.75 11.59 5.26
C ASN A 425 24.59 11.86 4.00
N SER A 426 24.73 13.12 3.59
CA SER A 426 25.63 13.51 2.50
C SER A 426 27.09 13.21 2.84
N GLY A 427 27.51 13.42 4.09
CA GLY A 427 28.84 13.08 4.57
C GLY A 427 29.10 11.57 4.57
N LEU A 428 28.14 10.76 5.02
CA LEU A 428 28.22 9.30 4.95
C LEU A 428 28.33 8.80 3.51
N LEU A 429 27.55 9.38 2.58
CA LEU A 429 27.65 9.05 1.16
C LEU A 429 29.02 9.45 0.58
N ALA A 430 29.47 10.67 0.85
CA ALA A 430 30.78 11.15 0.38
C ALA A 430 31.94 10.30 0.93
N ALA A 431 31.86 9.89 2.21
CA ALA A 431 32.84 9.01 2.83
C ALA A 431 32.85 7.61 2.18
N ASN A 432 31.69 7.06 1.78
CA ASN A 432 31.64 5.81 1.01
C ASN A 432 32.30 5.97 -0.37
N VAL A 433 32.05 7.09 -1.07
CA VAL A 433 32.69 7.36 -2.37
C VAL A 433 34.21 7.51 -2.20
N ALA A 434 34.67 8.18 -1.14
CA ALA A 434 36.09 8.30 -0.84
C ALA A 434 36.73 6.94 -0.49
N ALA A 435 36.03 6.10 0.29
CA ALA A 435 36.46 4.73 0.59
C ALA A 435 36.55 3.88 -0.68
N MET A 436 35.62 4.03 -1.62
CA MET A 436 35.66 3.38 -2.92
C MET A 436 36.87 3.84 -3.74
N ALA A 437 37.17 5.14 -3.76
CA ALA A 437 38.35 5.66 -4.45
C ALA A 437 39.64 5.09 -3.86
N TYR A 438 39.79 5.09 -2.53
CA TYR A 438 40.96 4.53 -1.85
C TYR A 438 41.10 3.01 -2.07
N TYR A 439 39.98 2.28 -2.12
CA TYR A 439 39.91 0.85 -2.43
C TYR A 439 40.52 0.46 -3.80
N PHE A 440 40.55 1.39 -4.75
CA PHE A 440 41.20 1.20 -6.05
C PHE A 440 42.64 1.75 -6.12
N MET A 441 43.12 2.45 -5.09
CA MET A 441 44.48 3.00 -5.04
C MET A 441 45.47 2.07 -4.36
N ASP A 442 44.99 1.18 -3.49
CA ASP A 442 45.82 0.24 -2.71
C ASP A 442 45.31 -1.19 -2.93
N ASP A 443 46.16 -2.02 -3.54
CA ASP A 443 45.84 -3.40 -3.87
C ASP A 443 46.17 -4.39 -2.73
N SER A 444 46.54 -3.91 -1.54
CA SER A 444 46.78 -4.79 -0.41
C SER A 444 45.49 -5.37 0.18
N LEU A 445 45.55 -6.62 0.65
CA LEU A 445 44.41 -7.32 1.26
C LEU A 445 43.85 -6.53 2.44
N THR A 446 44.74 -5.98 3.27
CA THR A 446 44.38 -5.21 4.46
C THR A 446 43.66 -3.92 4.10
N ALA A 447 44.15 -3.16 3.12
CA ALA A 447 43.46 -1.94 2.68
C ALA A 447 42.10 -2.28 2.06
N GLY A 448 42.04 -3.32 1.24
CA GLY A 448 40.81 -3.78 0.62
C GLY A 448 39.72 -4.19 1.61
N LEU A 449 40.06 -5.08 2.55
CA LEU A 449 39.15 -5.49 3.62
C LEU A 449 38.81 -4.32 4.55
N GLY A 450 39.76 -3.42 4.81
CA GLY A 450 39.52 -2.19 5.57
C GLY A 450 38.48 -1.29 4.90
N CYS A 451 38.53 -1.16 3.56
CA CYS A 451 37.55 -0.40 2.79
C CYS A 451 36.18 -1.06 2.76
N LEU A 452 36.11 -2.39 2.54
CA LEU A 452 34.84 -3.12 2.60
C LEU A 452 34.23 -3.04 4.01
N GLY A 453 35.05 -3.17 5.06
CA GLY A 453 34.65 -2.96 6.46
C GLY A 453 34.11 -1.56 6.71
N THR A 454 34.81 -0.55 6.20
CA THR A 454 34.40 0.86 6.29
C THR A 454 33.07 1.08 5.57
N THR A 455 32.92 0.59 4.35
CA THR A 455 31.67 0.73 3.60
C THR A 455 30.51 0.01 4.28
N ALA A 456 30.72 -1.21 4.79
CA ALA A 456 29.70 -1.94 5.54
C ALA A 456 29.24 -1.16 6.78
N ALA A 457 30.17 -0.57 7.54
CA ALA A 457 29.85 0.23 8.72
C ALA A 457 29.12 1.53 8.35
N LEU A 458 29.62 2.27 7.36
CA LEU A 458 29.03 3.54 6.93
C LEU A 458 27.65 3.34 6.29
N SER A 459 27.48 2.29 5.47
CA SER A 459 26.21 1.98 4.83
C SER A 459 25.16 1.48 5.84
N THR A 460 25.58 0.70 6.84
CA THR A 460 24.74 0.31 7.98
C THR A 460 24.30 1.54 8.80
N LEU A 461 25.21 2.48 9.06
CA LEU A 461 24.85 3.73 9.73
C LEU A 461 23.91 4.58 8.86
N MET A 462 24.13 4.60 7.55
CA MET A 462 23.29 5.34 6.61
C MET A 462 21.87 4.76 6.52
N GLY A 463 21.72 3.43 6.46
CA GLY A 463 20.40 2.79 6.49
C GLY A 463 19.68 3.05 7.82
N PHE A 464 20.39 3.04 8.94
CA PHE A 464 19.82 3.43 10.23
C PHE A 464 19.34 4.90 10.24
N THR A 465 20.18 5.84 9.83
CA THR A 465 19.89 7.28 9.88
C THR A 465 18.78 7.71 8.92
N LEU A 466 18.79 7.18 7.68
CA LEU A 466 17.73 7.44 6.70
C LEU A 466 16.38 6.89 7.18
N THR A 467 16.31 5.61 7.55
CA THR A 467 15.03 5.00 7.94
C THR A 467 14.49 5.54 9.26
N SER A 468 15.37 5.88 10.22
CA SER A 468 14.93 6.47 11.50
C SER A 468 14.23 7.82 11.33
N ALA A 469 14.61 8.59 10.31
CA ALA A 469 14.00 9.88 10.00
C ALA A 469 12.61 9.78 9.32
N ILE A 470 12.15 8.56 9.00
CA ILE A 470 10.87 8.31 8.33
C ILE A 470 9.80 7.93 9.36
N GLY A 471 8.61 8.51 9.24
CA GLY A 471 7.47 8.23 10.14
C GLY A 471 6.80 6.88 9.89
N GLY A 472 6.11 6.37 10.90
CA GLY A 472 5.55 5.00 10.92
C GLY A 472 4.54 4.62 9.83
N ALA A 473 3.85 5.55 9.18
CA ALA A 473 2.97 5.23 8.03
C ALA A 473 3.49 5.68 6.67
N ASP A 474 4.68 6.27 6.62
CA ASP A 474 5.48 6.23 5.39
C ASP A 474 6.34 4.94 5.34
N MET A 475 6.37 4.19 6.44
CA MET A 475 7.12 2.93 6.54
C MET A 475 6.78 1.88 5.48
N PRO A 476 5.53 1.74 4.97
CA PRO A 476 5.24 0.84 3.86
C PRO A 476 6.05 1.16 2.58
N VAL A 477 6.34 2.44 2.32
CA VAL A 477 7.21 2.87 1.21
C VAL A 477 8.65 2.46 1.47
N VAL A 478 9.11 2.57 2.71
CA VAL A 478 10.46 2.13 3.07
C VAL A 478 10.65 0.64 2.84
N ILE A 479 9.65 -0.19 3.21
CA ILE A 479 9.70 -1.64 2.99
C ILE A 479 9.85 -1.97 1.50
N THR A 480 9.11 -1.29 0.61
CA THR A 480 9.17 -1.54 -0.84
C THR A 480 10.49 -1.04 -1.46
N VAL A 481 11.05 0.05 -0.95
CA VAL A 481 12.38 0.54 -1.37
C VAL A 481 13.48 -0.43 -0.95
N LEU A 482 13.44 -0.93 0.28
CA LEU A 482 14.43 -1.90 0.76
C LEU A 482 14.27 -3.27 0.09
N ASN A 483 13.06 -3.65 -0.33
CA ASN A 483 12.84 -4.78 -1.23
C ASN A 483 13.48 -4.56 -2.61
N SER A 484 13.49 -3.32 -3.11
CA SER A 484 14.21 -3.01 -4.35
C SER A 484 15.72 -3.19 -4.15
N TYR A 485 16.26 -2.71 -3.02
CA TYR A 485 17.68 -2.80 -2.71
C TYR A 485 18.17 -4.24 -2.51
N SER A 486 17.36 -5.12 -1.90
CA SER A 486 17.70 -6.55 -1.82
C SER A 486 17.86 -7.18 -3.22
N GLY A 487 17.02 -6.79 -4.19
CA GLY A 487 17.17 -7.20 -5.59
C GLY A 487 18.46 -6.68 -6.25
N TRP A 488 18.81 -5.41 -6.04
CA TRP A 488 20.04 -4.84 -6.61
C TRP A 488 21.32 -5.40 -5.96
N ALA A 489 21.27 -5.74 -4.67
CA ALA A 489 22.36 -6.46 -4.01
C ALA A 489 22.58 -7.83 -4.65
N LEU A 490 21.49 -8.55 -4.98
CA LEU A 490 21.57 -9.82 -5.68
C LEU A 490 22.10 -9.68 -7.13
N CYS A 491 21.80 -8.56 -7.83
CA CYS A 491 22.47 -8.26 -9.10
C CYS A 491 23.98 -8.08 -8.90
N ALA A 492 24.41 -7.37 -7.85
CA ALA A 492 25.83 -7.20 -7.56
C ALA A 492 26.51 -8.56 -7.28
N GLU A 493 25.85 -9.46 -6.54
CA GLU A 493 26.29 -10.85 -6.37
C GLU A 493 26.39 -11.60 -7.71
N GLY A 494 25.41 -11.43 -8.58
CA GLY A 494 25.42 -12.04 -9.92
C GLY A 494 26.56 -11.53 -10.81
N PHE A 495 26.89 -10.24 -10.75
CA PHE A 495 28.03 -9.68 -11.47
C PHE A 495 29.37 -10.18 -10.93
N MET A 496 29.55 -10.24 -9.61
CA MET A 496 30.83 -10.69 -9.04
C MET A 496 31.05 -12.20 -9.18
N LEU A 497 29.99 -13.01 -9.14
CA LEU A 497 30.07 -14.47 -9.28
C LEU A 497 29.88 -14.96 -10.72
N ASN A 498 29.73 -14.03 -11.68
CA ASN A 498 29.39 -14.32 -13.08
C ASN A 498 28.18 -15.28 -13.22
N ASN A 499 27.12 -15.03 -12.44
CA ASN A 499 25.97 -15.92 -12.32
C ASN A 499 24.70 -15.30 -12.93
N ASN A 500 24.22 -15.89 -14.03
CA ASN A 500 23.05 -15.42 -14.77
C ASN A 500 21.76 -15.47 -13.93
N LEU A 501 21.54 -16.53 -13.14
CA LEU A 501 20.33 -16.69 -12.33
C LEU A 501 20.20 -15.56 -11.31
N MET A 502 21.28 -15.25 -10.59
CA MET A 502 21.29 -14.20 -9.57
C MET A 502 21.02 -12.82 -10.20
N THR A 503 21.62 -12.54 -11.36
CA THR A 503 21.38 -11.28 -12.09
C THR A 503 19.92 -11.16 -12.56
N ILE A 504 19.34 -12.21 -13.15
CA ILE A 504 17.96 -12.20 -13.64
C ILE A 504 16.97 -12.02 -12.48
N VAL A 505 17.15 -12.81 -11.42
CA VAL A 505 16.29 -12.76 -10.22
C VAL A 505 16.45 -11.44 -9.49
N GLY A 506 17.67 -10.91 -9.37
CA GLY A 506 17.94 -9.62 -8.76
C GLY A 506 17.24 -8.48 -9.50
N ALA A 507 17.30 -8.46 -10.83
CA ALA A 507 16.65 -7.43 -11.64
C ALA A 507 15.12 -7.50 -11.53
N LEU A 508 14.56 -8.72 -11.44
CA LEU A 508 13.13 -8.96 -11.23
C LEU A 508 12.64 -8.43 -9.88
N ILE A 509 13.38 -8.70 -8.80
CA ILE A 509 13.04 -8.22 -7.45
C ILE A 509 13.26 -6.70 -7.35
N GLY A 510 14.38 -6.21 -7.88
CA GLY A 510 14.74 -4.80 -7.87
C GLY A 510 13.69 -3.93 -8.57
N SER A 511 13.27 -4.35 -9.77
CA SER A 511 12.18 -3.69 -10.51
C SER A 511 10.83 -3.78 -9.78
N SER A 512 10.51 -4.92 -9.17
CA SER A 512 9.29 -5.10 -8.37
C SER A 512 9.21 -4.12 -7.20
N GLY A 513 10.24 -4.04 -6.37
CA GLY A 513 10.29 -3.10 -5.25
C GLY A 513 10.21 -1.64 -5.71
N ALA A 514 10.88 -1.28 -6.81
CA ALA A 514 10.86 0.07 -7.37
C ALA A 514 9.46 0.48 -7.85
N ILE A 515 8.76 -0.41 -8.56
CA ILE A 515 7.40 -0.16 -9.05
C ILE A 515 6.41 -0.02 -7.89
N LEU A 516 6.47 -0.92 -6.91
CA LEU A 516 5.61 -0.83 -5.73
C LEU A 516 5.86 0.46 -4.94
N SER A 517 7.13 0.87 -4.78
CA SER A 517 7.50 2.15 -4.16
C SER A 517 6.87 3.33 -4.91
N TYR A 518 6.93 3.30 -6.24
CA TYR A 518 6.33 4.33 -7.09
C TYR A 518 4.81 4.38 -6.98
N ILE A 519 4.13 3.22 -7.03
CA ILE A 519 2.67 3.12 -6.89
C ILE A 519 2.23 3.71 -5.54
N MET A 520 2.91 3.36 -4.44
CA MET A 520 2.60 3.91 -3.13
C MET A 520 2.83 5.42 -3.05
N CYS A 521 3.97 5.90 -3.56
CA CYS A 521 4.28 7.33 -3.60
C CYS A 521 3.23 8.12 -4.39
N LYS A 522 2.84 7.62 -5.56
CA LYS A 522 1.80 8.23 -6.41
C LYS A 522 0.44 8.24 -5.72
N ALA A 523 0.06 7.14 -5.05
CA ALA A 523 -1.20 7.06 -4.32
C ALA A 523 -1.27 7.95 -3.07
N MET A 524 -0.11 8.42 -2.56
CA MET A 524 -0.01 9.41 -1.48
C MET A 524 0.20 10.84 -1.99
N ASN A 525 0.36 11.03 -3.30
CA ASN A 525 0.79 12.28 -3.92
C ASN A 525 2.08 12.87 -3.32
N ARG A 526 3.05 11.99 -3.04
CA ARG A 526 4.39 12.37 -2.56
C ARG A 526 5.45 11.81 -3.51
N SER A 527 6.57 12.51 -3.66
CA SER A 527 7.70 11.99 -4.43
C SER A 527 8.59 11.10 -3.57
N LEU A 528 9.23 10.10 -4.18
CA LEU A 528 10.14 9.18 -3.47
C LEU A 528 11.26 9.92 -2.70
N PRO A 529 11.93 10.95 -3.26
CA PRO A 529 12.91 11.72 -2.49
C PRO A 529 12.30 12.44 -1.29
N ASN A 530 11.06 12.94 -1.40
CA ASN A 530 10.38 13.60 -0.29
C ASN A 530 10.08 12.62 0.85
N VAL A 531 9.73 11.37 0.53
CA VAL A 531 9.51 10.31 1.53
C VAL A 531 10.82 9.89 2.21
N ILE A 532 11.86 9.58 1.43
CA ILE A 532 13.15 9.06 1.97
C ILE A 532 13.94 10.13 2.72
N LEU A 533 13.91 11.39 2.25
CA LEU A 533 14.61 12.50 2.93
C LEU A 533 13.77 13.12 4.06
N GLY A 534 12.56 12.60 4.32
CA GLY A 534 11.68 13.04 5.40
C GLY A 534 11.24 14.50 5.26
N GLY A 535 10.79 14.90 4.07
CA GLY A 535 10.22 16.22 3.82
C GLY A 535 8.74 16.31 4.17
N TYR A 536 8.28 17.54 4.43
CA TYR A 536 6.95 17.86 4.94
C TYR A 536 5.97 18.15 3.79
N GLY A 537 4.77 17.57 3.83
CA GLY A 537 3.69 17.85 2.85
C GLY A 537 3.69 17.02 1.55
N THR A 538 2.68 17.26 0.71
CA THR A 538 2.59 16.72 -0.66
C THR A 538 3.27 17.63 -1.66
N SER A 539 3.49 17.13 -2.89
CA SER A 539 4.06 17.92 -4.00
C SER A 539 3.20 19.13 -4.41
N SER A 540 1.94 19.17 -3.97
CA SER A 540 0.95 20.20 -4.31
C SER A 540 0.44 21.00 -3.12
N THR A 541 0.97 20.82 -1.91
CA THR A 541 0.60 21.66 -0.76
C THR A 541 0.99 23.11 -1.02
N GLY A 542 0.01 24.01 -0.95
CA GLY A 542 0.20 25.46 -0.97
C GLY A 542 0.89 25.93 0.31
N GLY A 543 1.71 26.99 0.20
CA GLY A 543 2.44 27.55 1.36
C GLY A 543 1.57 28.32 2.36
N GLY A 544 0.24 28.24 2.26
CA GLY A 544 -0.71 28.92 3.13
C GLY A 544 -1.09 28.10 4.37
N LYS A 545 -1.95 28.67 5.22
CA LYS A 545 -2.55 27.94 6.34
C LYS A 545 -3.66 27.01 5.83
N PRO A 546 -3.80 25.78 6.37
CA PRO A 546 -4.93 24.92 6.08
C PRO A 546 -6.27 25.60 6.37
N MET A 547 -7.30 25.23 5.63
CA MET A 547 -8.66 25.72 5.83
C MET A 547 -9.16 25.35 7.23
N ALA A 548 -9.74 26.34 7.93
CA ALA A 548 -10.35 26.11 9.23
C ALA A 548 -11.65 25.30 9.06
N ILE A 549 -11.82 24.26 9.87
CA ILE A 549 -13.07 23.49 9.90
C ILE A 549 -14.11 24.27 10.70
N THR A 550 -15.28 24.47 10.11
CA THR A 550 -16.44 25.13 10.74
C THR A 550 -17.63 24.17 10.75
N GLY A 551 -18.36 24.12 11.86
CA GLY A 551 -19.56 23.29 12.01
C GLY A 551 -19.48 22.33 13.20
N THR A 552 -20.58 21.64 13.46
CA THR A 552 -20.69 20.58 14.46
C THR A 552 -20.82 19.24 13.75
N HIS A 553 -20.30 18.17 14.35
CA HIS A 553 -20.51 16.83 13.83
C HIS A 553 -21.89 16.32 14.24
N THR A 554 -22.49 15.48 13.41
CA THR A 554 -23.70 14.73 13.76
C THR A 554 -23.27 13.38 14.31
N GLU A 555 -23.72 12.99 15.50
CA GLU A 555 -23.46 11.68 16.08
C GLU A 555 -24.71 10.80 15.97
N CYS A 556 -24.53 9.51 15.71
CA CYS A 556 -25.61 8.52 15.73
C CYS A 556 -25.25 7.34 16.63
N ASN A 557 -26.26 6.71 17.22
CA ASN A 557 -26.09 5.48 17.99
C ASN A 557 -26.21 4.21 17.12
N VAL A 558 -26.00 3.04 17.72
CA VAL A 558 -26.06 1.75 17.01
C VAL A 558 -27.45 1.47 16.44
N ASP A 559 -28.52 1.85 17.13
CA ASP A 559 -29.90 1.63 16.66
C ASP A 559 -30.23 2.45 15.41
N GLU A 560 -29.84 3.73 15.41
CA GLU A 560 -29.97 4.60 14.25
C GLU A 560 -29.14 4.11 13.07
N ALA A 561 -27.90 3.67 13.32
CA ALA A 561 -27.03 3.07 12.32
C ALA A 561 -27.66 1.82 11.68
N VAL A 562 -28.28 0.94 12.48
CA VAL A 562 -28.99 -0.24 11.98
C VAL A 562 -30.20 0.14 11.15
N SER A 563 -30.96 1.18 11.54
CA SER A 563 -32.08 1.67 10.71
C SER A 563 -31.60 2.16 9.34
N MET A 564 -30.51 2.94 9.30
CA MET A 564 -29.91 3.41 8.05
C MET A 564 -29.41 2.23 7.18
N ILE A 565 -28.76 1.24 7.79
CA ILE A 565 -28.32 0.00 7.10
C ILE A 565 -29.52 -0.76 6.53
N ARG A 566 -30.64 -0.81 7.26
CA ARG A 566 -31.86 -1.51 6.84
C ARG A 566 -32.50 -0.84 5.63
N GLU A 567 -32.54 0.49 5.58
CA GLU A 567 -33.13 1.27 4.49
C GLU A 567 -32.28 1.24 3.20
N ALA A 568 -30.95 1.14 3.32
CA ALA A 568 -30.03 1.14 2.19
C ALA A 568 -30.12 -0.14 1.34
N LYS A 569 -30.04 -0.02 0.00
CA LYS A 569 -29.92 -1.19 -0.91
C LYS A 569 -28.50 -1.36 -1.43
N ASN A 570 -27.83 -0.25 -1.74
CA ASN A 570 -26.44 -0.22 -2.19
C ASN A 570 -25.54 0.32 -1.07
N ILE A 571 -24.66 -0.54 -0.55
CA ILE A 571 -23.77 -0.23 0.58
C ILE A 571 -22.33 -0.39 0.12
N ILE A 572 -21.50 0.64 0.34
CA ILE A 572 -20.04 0.54 0.17
C ILE A 572 -19.38 0.60 1.55
N ILE A 573 -18.45 -0.30 1.81
CA ILE A 573 -17.63 -0.29 3.02
C ILE A 573 -16.22 0.17 2.64
N THR A 574 -15.72 1.21 3.29
CA THR A 574 -14.34 1.70 3.09
C THR A 574 -13.53 1.43 4.36
N PRO A 575 -12.85 0.28 4.46
CA PRO A 575 -12.09 -0.09 5.64
C PRO A 575 -10.74 0.64 5.65
N GLY A 576 -10.26 0.94 6.86
CA GLY A 576 -8.89 1.38 7.11
C GLY A 576 -8.17 0.47 8.09
N TYR A 577 -6.92 0.79 8.38
CA TYR A 577 -6.09 -0.01 9.28
C TYR A 577 -6.70 -0.17 10.70
N GLY A 578 -7.52 0.80 11.14
CA GLY A 578 -8.23 0.71 12.43
C GLY A 578 -9.18 -0.48 12.54
N LEU A 579 -9.77 -0.94 11.44
CA LEU A 579 -10.60 -2.16 11.40
C LEU A 579 -9.78 -3.37 11.85
N CYS A 580 -8.58 -3.51 11.26
CA CYS A 580 -7.73 -4.69 11.44
C CYS A 580 -7.02 -4.70 12.78
N VAL A 581 -6.59 -3.54 13.27
CA VAL A 581 -6.00 -3.39 14.62
C VAL A 581 -6.98 -3.86 15.70
N ALA A 582 -8.27 -3.58 15.52
CA ALA A 582 -9.32 -4.01 16.44
C ALA A 582 -9.76 -5.48 16.23
N LYS A 583 -9.21 -6.19 15.22
CA LYS A 583 -9.68 -7.51 14.78
C LYS A 583 -11.19 -7.52 14.41
N ALA A 584 -11.70 -6.40 13.88
CA ALA A 584 -13.12 -6.20 13.57
C ALA A 584 -13.53 -6.70 12.16
N GLN A 585 -12.59 -7.20 11.38
CA GLN A 585 -12.86 -7.76 10.04
C GLN A 585 -13.76 -9.00 10.07
N TYR A 586 -13.69 -9.82 11.12
CA TYR A 586 -14.50 -11.04 11.25
C TYR A 586 -16.01 -10.76 11.41
N PRO A 587 -16.45 -9.96 12.42
CA PRO A 587 -17.87 -9.63 12.53
C PRO A 587 -18.37 -8.81 11.33
N LEU A 588 -17.51 -8.00 10.71
CA LEU A 588 -17.84 -7.27 9.49
C LEU A 588 -18.14 -8.23 8.32
N ALA A 589 -17.29 -9.24 8.10
CA ALA A 589 -17.50 -10.24 7.05
C ALA A 589 -18.81 -11.02 7.25
N GLU A 590 -19.13 -11.39 8.50
CA GLU A 590 -20.39 -12.04 8.84
C GLU A 590 -21.61 -11.12 8.60
N MET A 591 -21.49 -9.83 8.96
CA MET A 591 -22.53 -8.84 8.71
C MET A 591 -22.77 -8.66 7.20
N VAL A 592 -21.70 -8.57 6.41
CA VAL A 592 -21.80 -8.49 4.94
C VAL A 592 -22.53 -9.71 4.39
N LYS A 593 -22.21 -10.92 4.86
CA LYS A 593 -22.88 -12.14 4.44
C LYS A 593 -24.39 -12.11 4.75
N THR A 594 -24.78 -11.67 5.94
CA THR A 594 -26.20 -11.53 6.32
C THR A 594 -26.91 -10.49 5.43
N LEU A 595 -26.27 -9.34 5.17
CA LEU A 595 -26.86 -8.29 4.33
C LEU A 595 -27.01 -8.73 2.86
N GLN A 596 -26.02 -9.45 2.31
CA GLN A 596 -26.10 -10.02 0.96
C GLN A 596 -27.17 -11.11 0.86
N ALA A 597 -27.33 -11.96 1.89
CA ALA A 597 -28.41 -12.93 1.96
C ALA A 597 -29.80 -12.26 1.98
N ALA A 598 -29.90 -11.05 2.55
CA ALA A 598 -31.09 -10.20 2.50
C ALA A 598 -31.26 -9.43 1.16
N GLY A 599 -30.46 -9.74 0.13
CA GLY A 599 -30.58 -9.15 -1.21
C GLY A 599 -29.97 -7.76 -1.37
N LYS A 600 -29.14 -7.28 -0.43
CA LYS A 600 -28.45 -6.00 -0.55
C LYS A 600 -27.17 -6.13 -1.37
N ASN A 601 -26.84 -5.08 -2.10
CA ASN A 601 -25.58 -4.97 -2.83
C ASN A 601 -24.52 -4.35 -1.91
N VAL A 602 -23.66 -5.18 -1.34
CA VAL A 602 -22.59 -4.77 -0.41
C VAL A 602 -21.23 -5.02 -1.04
N ARG A 603 -20.41 -3.96 -1.14
CA ARG A 603 -19.07 -3.99 -1.75
C ARG A 603 -18.06 -3.27 -0.88
N PHE A 604 -16.79 -3.61 -1.01
CA PHE A 604 -15.67 -2.95 -0.35
C PHE A 604 -14.92 -2.05 -1.32
N GLY A 605 -14.57 -0.84 -0.88
CA GLY A 605 -13.68 0.07 -1.60
C GLY A 605 -12.34 0.19 -0.88
N ILE A 606 -11.27 -0.29 -1.50
CA ILE A 606 -9.93 -0.30 -0.92
C ILE A 606 -9.09 0.84 -1.48
N HIS A 607 -8.52 1.64 -0.59
CA HIS A 607 -7.54 2.64 -0.97
C HIS A 607 -6.14 2.01 -1.11
N PRO A 608 -5.34 2.31 -2.15
CA PRO A 608 -4.08 1.62 -2.42
C PRO A 608 -3.05 1.65 -1.28
N VAL A 609 -3.05 2.71 -0.47
CA VAL A 609 -2.17 2.85 0.71
C VAL A 609 -2.84 2.58 2.06
N ALA A 610 -4.07 2.05 2.08
CA ALA A 610 -4.71 1.70 3.33
C ALA A 610 -4.06 0.44 3.94
N GLY A 611 -3.37 0.60 5.07
CA GLY A 611 -2.72 -0.48 5.80
C GLY A 611 -1.26 -0.22 6.15
N ARG A 612 -0.63 -1.27 6.68
CA ARG A 612 0.80 -1.50 6.98
C ARG A 612 1.74 -1.74 5.80
N MET A 613 1.18 -2.16 4.67
CA MET A 613 1.88 -2.78 3.55
C MET A 613 0.96 -2.76 2.31
N PRO A 614 1.50 -2.65 1.08
CA PRO A 614 0.70 -2.70 -0.14
C PRO A 614 -0.21 -3.93 -0.20
N GLY A 615 -1.52 -3.73 -0.36
CA GLY A 615 -2.50 -4.83 -0.46
C GLY A 615 -2.79 -5.58 0.85
N GLN A 616 -2.35 -5.08 2.01
CA GLN A 616 -2.54 -5.77 3.29
C GLN A 616 -4.03 -5.94 3.62
N LEU A 617 -4.85 -4.92 3.37
CA LEU A 617 -6.28 -4.99 3.65
C LEU A 617 -6.98 -6.08 2.82
N ASN A 618 -6.60 -6.28 1.56
CA ASN A 618 -7.18 -7.34 0.72
C ASN A 618 -6.94 -8.71 1.35
N VAL A 619 -5.72 -8.97 1.84
CA VAL A 619 -5.37 -10.24 2.50
C VAL A 619 -6.13 -10.40 3.83
N LEU A 620 -6.25 -9.34 4.63
CA LEU A 620 -6.95 -9.41 5.93
C LEU A 620 -8.47 -9.58 5.77
N LEU A 621 -9.06 -9.02 4.71
CA LEU A 621 -10.46 -9.27 4.36
C LEU A 621 -10.65 -10.70 3.83
N ALA A 622 -9.72 -11.19 3.01
CA ALA A 622 -9.74 -12.58 2.55
C ALA A 622 -9.61 -13.57 3.73
N GLU A 623 -8.73 -13.28 4.70
CA GLU A 623 -8.61 -14.05 5.96
C GLU A 623 -9.93 -14.08 6.75
N ALA A 624 -10.69 -12.98 6.75
CA ALA A 624 -12.01 -12.91 7.35
C ALA A 624 -13.11 -13.63 6.54
N GLY A 625 -12.79 -14.16 5.36
CA GLY A 625 -13.71 -14.88 4.48
C GLY A 625 -14.50 -13.97 3.53
N VAL A 626 -14.07 -12.73 3.32
CA VAL A 626 -14.69 -11.83 2.34
C VAL A 626 -14.28 -12.27 0.92
N PRO A 627 -15.25 -12.56 0.02
CA PRO A 627 -14.95 -12.88 -1.37
C PRO A 627 -14.23 -11.74 -2.09
N TYR A 628 -13.20 -12.05 -2.89
CA TYR A 628 -12.38 -11.03 -3.57
C TYR A 628 -13.13 -10.26 -4.67
N ASP A 629 -14.23 -10.79 -5.19
CA ASP A 629 -15.04 -10.20 -6.26
C ASP A 629 -15.90 -9.02 -5.80
N ILE A 630 -16.14 -8.91 -4.50
CA ILE A 630 -16.82 -7.76 -3.90
C ILE A 630 -15.83 -6.76 -3.28
N VAL A 631 -14.52 -6.99 -3.43
CA VAL A 631 -13.44 -6.11 -2.96
C VAL A 631 -12.86 -5.40 -4.17
N LEU A 632 -13.18 -4.11 -4.30
CA LEU A 632 -12.81 -3.28 -5.44
C LEU A 632 -11.74 -2.27 -5.04
N GLU A 633 -10.85 -1.97 -5.98
CA GLU A 633 -9.85 -0.94 -5.82
C GLU A 633 -10.47 0.46 -6.00
N MET A 634 -9.81 1.48 -5.46
CA MET A 634 -10.30 2.87 -5.48
C MET A 634 -10.70 3.35 -6.88
N ASP A 635 -9.89 3.06 -7.90
CA ASP A 635 -10.14 3.49 -9.27
C ASP A 635 -11.36 2.79 -9.90
N GLU A 636 -11.71 1.60 -9.41
CA GLU A 636 -12.84 0.81 -9.90
C GLU A 636 -14.17 1.24 -9.26
N ILE A 637 -14.13 1.74 -8.01
CA ILE A 637 -15.34 2.01 -7.21
C ILE A 637 -15.68 3.49 -7.06
N ASN A 638 -14.75 4.41 -7.34
CA ASN A 638 -14.95 5.84 -7.06
C ASN A 638 -16.13 6.47 -7.83
N GLU A 639 -16.41 6.01 -9.05
CA GLU A 639 -17.53 6.50 -9.87
C GLU A 639 -18.91 6.04 -9.37
N ASP A 640 -18.95 5.07 -8.45
CA ASP A 640 -20.18 4.49 -7.92
C ASP A 640 -20.70 5.19 -6.64
N PHE A 641 -19.88 5.99 -5.96
CA PHE A 641 -20.29 6.69 -4.74
C PHE A 641 -21.57 7.54 -4.91
N PRO A 642 -21.77 8.32 -5.98
CA PRO A 642 -23.02 9.06 -6.21
C PRO A 642 -24.29 8.21 -6.30
N LYS A 643 -24.16 6.93 -6.66
CA LYS A 643 -25.27 5.97 -6.79
C LYS A 643 -25.45 5.12 -5.53
N THR A 644 -24.66 5.36 -4.49
CA THR A 644 -24.60 4.54 -3.27
C THR A 644 -25.50 5.13 -2.19
N ASP A 645 -26.32 4.28 -1.57
CA ASP A 645 -27.29 4.70 -0.55
C ASP A 645 -26.59 4.96 0.80
N LEU A 646 -25.63 4.12 1.15
CA LEU A 646 -24.91 4.21 2.43
C LEU A 646 -23.44 3.83 2.27
N VAL A 647 -22.56 4.61 2.89
CA VAL A 647 -21.14 4.28 3.01
C VAL A 647 -20.78 4.06 4.47
N LEU A 648 -20.14 2.93 4.78
CA LEU A 648 -19.59 2.63 6.10
C LEU A 648 -18.07 2.83 6.07
N VAL A 649 -17.60 3.91 6.69
CA VAL A 649 -16.17 4.21 6.84
C VAL A 649 -15.70 3.62 8.17
N ILE A 650 -14.87 2.57 8.14
CA ILE A 650 -14.50 1.83 9.35
C ILE A 650 -12.99 1.92 9.57
N GLY A 651 -12.57 2.75 10.55
CA GLY A 651 -11.16 2.86 10.92
C GLY A 651 -10.25 3.49 9.84
N ALA A 652 -10.83 4.21 8.88
CA ALA A 652 -10.15 5.03 7.89
C ALA A 652 -10.29 6.52 8.22
N ASN A 653 -9.30 7.34 7.86
CA ASN A 653 -9.38 8.79 8.01
C ASN A 653 -8.80 9.51 6.79
N ASP A 654 -7.48 9.45 6.59
CA ASP A 654 -6.81 10.23 5.54
C ASP A 654 -7.25 9.80 4.13
N THR A 655 -7.52 8.50 3.93
CA THR A 655 -7.94 7.92 2.64
C THR A 655 -9.36 8.28 2.21
N VAL A 656 -10.12 8.97 3.05
CA VAL A 656 -11.49 9.45 2.79
C VAL A 656 -11.61 10.96 3.03
N ASN A 657 -10.50 11.67 3.22
CA ASN A 657 -10.50 13.06 3.64
C ASN A 657 -10.69 14.02 2.46
N SER A 658 -11.79 14.78 2.46
CA SER A 658 -12.12 15.71 1.36
C SER A 658 -11.17 16.91 1.26
N ALA A 659 -10.41 17.21 2.32
CA ALA A 659 -9.39 18.27 2.28
C ALA A 659 -8.31 17.99 1.22
N ALA A 660 -8.11 16.74 0.80
CA ALA A 660 -7.22 16.43 -0.31
C ALA A 660 -7.65 17.07 -1.64
N GLU A 661 -8.95 17.28 -1.86
CA GLU A 661 -9.51 17.89 -3.08
C GLU A 661 -10.01 19.32 -2.88
N GLU A 662 -10.46 19.66 -1.67
CA GLU A 662 -11.10 20.93 -1.34
C GLU A 662 -10.11 21.99 -0.79
N ASP A 663 -8.99 21.58 -0.18
CA ASP A 663 -8.02 22.49 0.44
C ASP A 663 -6.62 22.37 -0.20
N PRO A 664 -6.19 23.37 -1.02
CA PRO A 664 -4.86 23.35 -1.61
C PRO A 664 -3.74 23.48 -0.57
N ASN A 665 -4.01 23.99 0.64
CA ASN A 665 -3.03 24.13 1.72
C ASN A 665 -2.99 22.92 2.66
N SER A 666 -3.81 21.90 2.41
CA SER A 666 -3.79 20.67 3.20
C SER A 666 -2.47 19.90 2.99
N ILE A 667 -1.98 19.25 4.05
CA ILE A 667 -0.78 18.40 3.98
C ILE A 667 -0.94 17.22 3.03
N ILE A 668 -2.20 16.83 2.74
CA ILE A 668 -2.58 15.76 1.82
C ILE A 668 -3.21 16.30 0.52
N ALA A 669 -3.07 17.60 0.24
CA ALA A 669 -3.59 18.21 -0.99
C ALA A 669 -3.15 17.41 -2.22
N GLY A 670 -4.08 17.10 -3.12
CA GLY A 670 -3.86 16.33 -4.34
C GLY A 670 -3.72 14.81 -4.16
N MET A 671 -3.78 14.29 -2.92
CA MET A 671 -3.87 12.84 -2.69
C MET A 671 -5.18 12.30 -3.28
N PRO A 672 -5.14 11.29 -4.16
CA PRO A 672 -6.35 10.57 -4.55
C PRO A 672 -6.99 9.96 -3.30
N VAL A 673 -8.30 10.08 -3.14
CA VAL A 673 -9.03 9.55 -1.98
C VAL A 673 -10.33 8.89 -2.41
N LEU A 674 -10.90 8.05 -1.55
CA LEU A 674 -12.24 7.50 -1.74
C LEU A 674 -13.27 8.60 -1.46
N ARG A 675 -14.04 9.00 -2.49
CA ARG A 675 -14.96 10.14 -2.45
C ARG A 675 -16.28 9.81 -1.75
N VAL A 676 -16.18 9.34 -0.50
CA VAL A 676 -17.32 8.83 0.29
C VAL A 676 -18.41 9.87 0.50
N TRP A 677 -18.06 11.16 0.54
CA TRP A 677 -19.00 12.25 0.74
C TRP A 677 -19.98 12.45 -0.43
N ASN A 678 -19.74 11.82 -1.58
CA ASN A 678 -20.66 11.86 -2.71
C ASN A 678 -21.85 10.90 -2.56
N SER A 679 -21.85 10.01 -1.56
CA SER A 679 -22.99 9.12 -1.30
C SER A 679 -24.15 9.84 -0.60
N LYS A 680 -25.32 9.19 -0.55
CA LYS A 680 -26.50 9.75 0.13
C LYS A 680 -26.29 9.89 1.65
N LYS A 681 -25.68 8.89 2.29
CA LYS A 681 -25.34 8.87 3.71
C LYS A 681 -23.98 8.22 3.95
N VAL A 682 -23.27 8.73 4.95
CA VAL A 682 -21.99 8.19 5.42
C VAL A 682 -22.10 7.93 6.92
N ILE A 683 -21.62 6.77 7.37
CA ILE A 683 -21.40 6.49 8.79
C ILE A 683 -19.90 6.31 9.00
N VAL A 684 -19.30 7.12 9.85
CA VAL A 684 -17.88 7.03 10.20
C VAL A 684 -17.73 6.40 11.58
N MET A 685 -17.06 5.25 11.63
CA MET A 685 -16.81 4.48 12.84
C MET A 685 -15.37 4.70 13.31
N LYS A 686 -15.20 5.38 14.46
CA LYS A 686 -13.90 5.65 15.08
C LYS A 686 -14.02 5.87 16.60
N ARG A 687 -12.90 5.79 17.32
CA ARG A 687 -12.86 5.90 18.79
C ARG A 687 -13.20 7.30 19.33
N SER A 688 -12.73 8.34 18.65
CA SER A 688 -12.91 9.75 19.03
C SER A 688 -12.77 10.64 17.80
N LEU A 689 -13.04 11.94 17.91
CA LEU A 689 -12.83 12.91 16.82
C LEU A 689 -11.36 13.24 16.52
N GLY A 690 -10.40 12.55 17.15
CA GLY A 690 -8.97 12.80 16.94
C GLY A 690 -8.48 12.58 15.51
N VAL A 691 -7.28 13.09 15.24
CA VAL A 691 -6.66 13.09 13.90
C VAL A 691 -6.20 11.71 13.42
N GLY A 692 -5.96 11.62 12.10
CA GLY A 692 -5.43 10.45 11.41
C GLY A 692 -3.91 10.38 11.46
N TYR A 693 -3.31 9.70 10.49
CA TYR A 693 -1.85 9.60 10.43
C TYR A 693 -1.21 10.90 9.96
N ALA A 694 -1.83 11.58 8.98
CA ALA A 694 -1.38 12.88 8.49
C ALA A 694 -1.51 14.01 9.53
N ALA A 695 -2.09 13.73 10.70
CA ALA A 695 -2.35 14.69 11.78
C ALA A 695 -3.19 15.91 11.34
N VAL A 696 -4.09 15.72 10.37
CA VAL A 696 -5.04 16.74 9.90
C VAL A 696 -6.47 16.33 10.25
N ASP A 697 -7.29 17.31 10.58
CA ASP A 697 -8.72 17.10 10.78
C ASP A 697 -9.41 16.76 9.45
N ASN A 698 -10.56 16.11 9.53
CA ASN A 698 -11.28 15.64 8.35
C ASN A 698 -12.61 16.39 8.19
N PRO A 699 -12.76 17.24 7.14
CA PRO A 699 -13.97 18.01 6.93
C PRO A 699 -15.22 17.14 6.75
N ILE A 700 -15.08 15.88 6.30
CA ILE A 700 -16.23 15.00 6.09
C ILE A 700 -17.00 14.73 7.38
N PHE A 701 -16.35 14.79 8.55
CA PHE A 701 -17.00 14.56 9.85
C PHE A 701 -18.04 15.62 10.19
N TYR A 702 -17.99 16.76 9.51
CA TYR A 702 -18.84 17.93 9.72
C TYR A 702 -19.79 18.19 8.54
N LYS A 703 -19.83 17.29 7.54
CA LYS A 703 -20.77 17.38 6.41
C LYS A 703 -22.14 16.82 6.83
N GLU A 704 -23.22 17.42 6.30
CA GLU A 704 -24.61 17.12 6.69
C GLU A 704 -25.04 15.66 6.41
N ASN A 705 -24.43 15.00 5.43
CA ASN A 705 -24.70 13.60 5.09
C ASN A 705 -23.89 12.59 5.89
N THR A 706 -23.03 13.04 6.82
CA THR A 706 -22.17 12.17 7.64
C THR A 706 -22.68 12.07 9.07
N ASN A 707 -22.77 10.84 9.57
CA ASN A 707 -23.02 10.55 10.97
C ASN A 707 -21.79 9.87 11.59
N MET A 708 -21.41 10.29 12.77
CA MET A 708 -20.33 9.70 13.56
C MET A 708 -20.91 8.60 14.45
N LEU A 709 -20.41 7.38 14.33
CA LEU A 709 -20.69 6.29 15.26
C LEU A 709 -19.44 6.05 16.10
N LEU A 710 -19.37 6.72 17.27
CA LEU A 710 -18.18 6.69 18.11
C LEU A 710 -18.10 5.38 18.91
N GLY A 711 -16.88 4.84 19.00
CA GLY A 711 -16.60 3.63 19.76
C GLY A 711 -15.41 2.84 19.24
N ASP A 712 -15.07 1.78 19.98
CA ASP A 712 -14.13 0.77 19.49
C ASP A 712 -14.73 0.01 18.29
N ALA A 713 -13.93 -0.21 17.25
CA ALA A 713 -14.41 -0.79 15.99
C ALA A 713 -14.91 -2.24 16.18
N LYS A 714 -14.29 -3.03 17.07
CA LYS A 714 -14.74 -4.40 17.33
C LYS A 714 -16.10 -4.40 18.01
N LYS A 715 -16.22 -3.64 19.11
CA LYS A 715 -17.46 -3.56 19.89
C LYS A 715 -18.64 -3.07 19.06
N THR A 716 -18.41 -2.05 18.25
CA THR A 716 -19.45 -1.47 17.38
C THR A 716 -19.83 -2.41 16.24
N CYS A 717 -18.87 -3.05 15.56
CA CYS A 717 -19.16 -4.08 14.55
C CYS A 717 -19.92 -5.28 15.14
N ASP A 718 -19.56 -5.75 16.34
CA ASP A 718 -20.29 -6.84 17.02
C ASP A 718 -21.74 -6.45 17.33
N ALA A 719 -21.95 -5.24 17.84
CA ALA A 719 -23.28 -4.73 18.16
C ALA A 719 -24.15 -4.54 16.91
N LEU A 720 -23.56 -4.04 15.82
CA LEU A 720 -24.22 -3.94 14.52
C LEU A 720 -24.59 -5.33 14.00
N LEU A 721 -23.65 -6.27 13.99
CA LEU A 721 -23.88 -7.65 13.56
C LEU A 721 -25.05 -8.29 14.31
N GLN A 722 -25.05 -8.20 15.65
CA GLN A 722 -26.09 -8.79 16.50
C GLN A 722 -27.49 -8.24 16.14
N LYS A 723 -27.61 -6.92 15.98
CA LYS A 723 -28.89 -6.28 15.63
C LYS A 723 -29.32 -6.57 14.19
N VAL A 724 -28.37 -6.60 13.25
CA VAL A 724 -28.63 -6.97 11.85
C VAL A 724 -29.13 -8.42 11.76
N GLN A 725 -28.50 -9.36 12.45
CA GLN A 725 -28.96 -10.76 12.51
C GLN A 725 -30.36 -10.87 13.11
N THR A 726 -30.61 -10.18 14.23
CA THR A 726 -31.95 -10.16 14.84
C THR A 726 -33.03 -9.64 13.88
N THR A 727 -32.68 -8.65 13.04
CA THR A 727 -33.61 -8.00 12.11
C THR A 727 -33.91 -8.85 10.86
N TYR A 728 -32.96 -9.66 10.38
CA TYR A 728 -33.06 -10.38 9.11
C TYR A 728 -33.17 -11.91 9.23
N GLN A 729 -32.95 -12.47 10.43
CA GLN A 729 -33.11 -13.90 10.71
C GLN A 729 -34.37 -14.22 11.52
N SER A 730 -35.19 -13.21 11.85
CA SER A 730 -36.59 -13.39 12.27
C SER A 730 -37.49 -13.42 11.05
#